data_AF-A0A101ILL4-F1
#
_entry.id   AF-A0A101ILL4-F1
#
_cell.length_a   1.000
_cell.length_b   1.000
_cell.length_c   1.000
_cell.angle_alpha   90.00
_cell.angle_beta   90.00
_cell.angle_gamma   90.00
#
_symmetry.space_group_name_H-M   'P 1'
#
loop_
_entity.id
_entity.type
_entity.pdbx_description
1 polymer ?
#
loop_
_entity_poly.entity_id
_entity_poly.type
_entity_poly.pdbx_seq_one_letter_code
_entity_poly.pdbx_strand_id
1 'polypeptide(L)'
;MSKIVTAGLICLLGLSLSFAIGSSALAQGDHRSTNKITLQYLINDPNINRGAVTLTGPDGSGEIYDSVTIPGLTNQINPGEPVLPLKTARILIPYGEEVQEVKVVPGNEKYMGTVSISPGQNSVPMGFTENCTGCNPEENWTAMPELYLLNEETYNSETSYPEAAYSILGVQKKHGYDILYVNLYPIRYIPKTGEAYSYGAFDVEVTTAPRETLDQGLYRGIPEDREEVDMIVDNPEKTATYPTDLAPTGKSLLLDGDYDYVIITNQYLKEAPGPYNFQALAAWKTKKGVEATIVTVEDIYANYRRSFDQDDQEVIREFIKDAYINNHIKYVLLGGDGDGARIGGETWDPIVPARLLYAWAYEPDPDSCFIPKDRVGIASDLYYACLEGDFDSNKNGIFGEPDDSVNLHANVYVGRAPVDNHDELSNFVRKTIAYESTNITDRYLAGVWLVGEYTEPMVYSKADEDDPEDEPRGTATWAWGGDYKDEIKPLFPTDVFYVKILYDRETKGDECDCNKHDWSRTVLIKDINGNYIHAINHMGTSNFCDIVAYVMKMGYNHADALNNTKYFFGYSLAGYAASFDNRDPAGVYLPHDSVLEHFVTAPGGAFAFIGNTRYGLTDLNMNNPDDSPSLKFDHAFWEEMFNAESAKNIGKVNQLSKETFIGDFNDDQGMNLRYCYYGINLLGDPETPFLMPSATIATTEEMPEAAGAEAPVTEEKVTEVPKAAAEAEKVTQISPSLGMPNLFEDGISFDANAFEFGEMEFDFGEGMDLSFGGGMDFGDSMNF
;
A
#
# COMPACT_ATOMS: atom_id res chain seq x y z
N MET A 1 -18.18 61.40 53.55
CA MET A 1 -17.00 62.20 53.91
C MET A 1 -15.77 61.31 53.80
N SER A 2 -14.69 61.80 53.15
CA SER A 2 -13.27 61.37 53.31
C SER A 2 -12.91 59.93 52.93
N LYS A 3 -12.24 59.67 51.77
CA LYS A 3 -10.77 59.64 51.53
C LYS A 3 -10.03 58.54 52.34
N ILE A 4 -9.01 57.77 51.92
CA ILE A 4 -8.11 57.66 50.74
C ILE A 4 -7.21 56.41 50.98
N VAL A 5 -7.06 55.52 49.98
CA VAL A 5 -5.83 54.96 49.36
C VAL A 5 -4.87 53.96 50.06
N THR A 6 -4.52 52.94 49.25
CA THR A 6 -3.31 52.08 49.09
C THR A 6 -3.05 50.79 49.90
N ALA A 7 -3.15 49.69 49.14
CA ALA A 7 -2.12 48.72 48.75
C ALA A 7 -1.64 47.64 49.74
N GLY A 8 -1.71 46.39 49.27
CA GLY A 8 -1.08 45.21 49.85
C GLY A 8 -1.43 43.94 49.06
N LEU A 9 -0.57 43.62 48.09
CA LEU A 9 -0.46 42.41 47.26
C LEU A 9 -0.67 41.09 48.06
N ILE A 10 -1.27 40.05 47.44
CA ILE A 10 -0.82 38.63 47.42
C ILE A 10 -1.96 37.64 47.04
N CYS A 11 -1.59 36.69 46.16
CA CYS A 11 -2.19 35.39 45.83
C CYS A 11 -3.41 35.31 44.89
N LEU A 12 -3.09 35.29 43.59
CA LEU A 12 -3.76 34.49 42.56
C LEU A 12 -3.44 33.00 42.77
N LEU A 13 -4.47 32.16 42.84
CA LEU A 13 -4.45 30.74 42.47
C LEU A 13 -5.89 30.25 42.39
N GLY A 14 -6.30 29.75 41.22
CA GLY A 14 -7.50 28.93 41.07
C GLY A 14 -8.28 29.17 39.78
N LEU A 15 -8.23 28.15 38.91
CA LEU A 15 -9.11 27.87 37.76
C LEU A 15 -8.73 28.50 36.41
N SER A 16 -7.73 27.91 35.76
CA SER A 16 -7.65 27.86 34.30
C SER A 16 -8.47 26.66 33.82
N LEU A 17 -9.68 26.92 33.31
CA LEU A 17 -10.39 26.01 32.42
C LEU A 17 -9.61 25.96 31.10
N SER A 18 -9.16 24.76 30.71
CA SER A 18 -8.57 24.47 29.41
C SER A 18 -9.70 24.47 28.37
N PHE A 19 -9.95 25.61 27.73
CA PHE A 19 -10.61 25.64 26.42
C PHE A 19 -9.51 25.51 25.38
N ALA A 20 -9.56 24.44 24.58
CA ALA A 20 -8.87 24.41 23.30
C ALA A 20 -9.43 25.56 22.45
N ILE A 21 -8.59 26.57 22.21
CA ILE A 21 -8.94 27.67 21.32
C ILE A 21 -8.66 27.18 19.91
N GLY A 22 -9.68 26.67 19.23
CA GLY A 22 -9.73 26.76 17.78
C GLY A 22 -9.76 28.25 17.42
N SER A 23 -8.71 28.74 16.78
CA SER A 23 -8.61 30.13 16.35
C SER A 23 -9.52 30.36 15.14
N SER A 24 -10.83 30.36 15.35
CA SER A 24 -11.79 30.80 14.33
C SER A 24 -11.90 32.32 14.38
N ALA A 25 -11.45 32.98 13.31
CA ALA A 25 -11.69 34.40 13.11
C ALA A 25 -12.82 34.57 12.08
N LEU A 26 -13.76 35.48 12.36
CA LEU A 26 -14.75 35.89 11.36
C LEU A 26 -14.01 36.58 10.21
N ALA A 27 -14.18 36.07 8.99
CA ALA A 27 -13.59 36.66 7.80
C ALA A 27 -14.16 38.08 7.59
N GLN A 28 -13.30 39.11 7.60
CA GLN A 28 -13.70 40.48 7.30
C GLN A 28 -13.77 40.68 5.76
N GLY A 29 -14.82 40.18 5.14
CA GLY A 29 -15.15 40.39 3.72
C GLY A 29 -16.65 40.66 3.54
N ASP A 30 -17.01 41.42 2.51
CA ASP A 30 -18.43 41.54 2.11
C ASP A 30 -18.88 40.17 1.59
N HIS A 31 -19.74 39.45 2.31
CA HIS A 31 -20.22 38.09 1.98
C HIS A 31 -20.92 37.97 0.60
N ARG A 32 -20.96 39.06 -0.19
CA ARG A 32 -21.51 39.12 -1.55
C ARG A 32 -20.46 39.29 -2.64
N SER A 33 -19.17 39.48 -2.32
CA SER A 33 -18.12 39.55 -3.35
C SER A 33 -17.71 38.15 -3.76
N THR A 34 -17.99 37.78 -5.01
CA THR A 34 -17.49 36.54 -5.61
C THR A 34 -16.21 36.80 -6.40
N ASN A 35 -15.31 35.83 -6.39
CA ASN A 35 -14.13 35.79 -7.24
C ASN A 35 -14.31 34.74 -8.33
N LYS A 36 -13.60 34.92 -9.44
CA LYS A 36 -13.62 34.00 -10.58
C LYS A 36 -12.20 33.56 -10.93
N ILE A 37 -12.03 32.26 -11.04
CA ILE A 37 -10.83 31.61 -11.56
C ILE A 37 -11.21 31.06 -12.93
N THR A 38 -10.40 31.36 -13.95
CA THR A 38 -10.64 30.86 -15.31
C THR A 38 -9.37 30.20 -15.82
N LEU A 39 -9.49 28.94 -16.22
CA LEU A 39 -8.40 28.13 -16.74
C LEU A 39 -8.84 27.53 -18.08
N GLN A 40 -7.90 27.46 -19.02
CA GLN A 40 -8.11 26.79 -20.29
C GLN A 40 -7.19 25.57 -20.36
N TYR A 41 -7.80 24.40 -20.52
CA TYR A 41 -7.10 23.14 -20.71
C TYR A 41 -7.05 22.83 -22.19
N LEU A 42 -5.86 22.67 -22.75
CA LEU A 42 -5.65 22.20 -24.12
C LEU A 42 -5.40 20.70 -24.09
N ILE A 43 -6.15 19.95 -24.89
CA ILE A 43 -6.05 18.50 -24.94
C ILE A 43 -5.40 18.10 -26.27
N ASN A 44 -4.42 17.19 -26.19
CA ASN A 44 -3.76 16.63 -27.35
C ASN A 44 -4.76 15.87 -28.23
N ASP A 45 -4.46 15.76 -29.53
CA ASP A 45 -5.28 14.94 -30.43
C ASP A 45 -5.27 13.47 -29.96
N PRO A 46 -6.44 12.80 -29.93
CA PRO A 46 -6.54 11.39 -29.56
C PRO A 46 -5.98 10.45 -30.63
N ASN A 47 -5.41 9.34 -30.18
CA ASN A 47 -4.97 8.23 -31.00
C ASN A 47 -5.99 7.09 -30.91
N ILE A 48 -6.43 6.59 -32.08
CA ILE A 48 -7.31 5.41 -32.16
C ILE A 48 -6.47 4.24 -32.65
N ASN A 49 -6.20 3.30 -31.77
CA ASN A 49 -5.48 2.07 -32.09
C ASN A 49 -6.50 1.01 -32.46
N ARG A 50 -6.66 0.79 -33.78
CA ARG A 50 -7.70 -0.10 -34.31
C ARG A 50 -7.40 -1.56 -34.00
N GLY A 51 -8.38 -2.26 -33.44
CA GLY A 51 -8.25 -3.67 -33.06
C GLY A 51 -7.12 -3.96 -32.07
N ALA A 52 -6.80 -3.00 -31.19
CA ALA A 52 -5.72 -3.10 -30.23
C ALA A 52 -6.07 -3.95 -29.01
N VAL A 53 -7.36 -4.10 -28.71
CA VAL A 53 -7.83 -4.84 -27.53
C VAL A 53 -8.55 -6.09 -28.01
N THR A 54 -8.13 -7.24 -27.51
CA THR A 54 -8.85 -8.51 -27.74
C THR A 54 -9.36 -9.02 -26.41
N LEU A 55 -10.67 -9.08 -26.26
CA LEU A 55 -11.34 -9.69 -25.12
C LEU A 55 -11.75 -11.11 -25.48
N THR A 56 -11.42 -12.09 -24.64
CA THR A 56 -11.75 -13.50 -24.88
C THR A 56 -13.08 -13.85 -24.23
N GLY A 57 -14.03 -14.32 -25.04
CA GLY A 57 -15.35 -14.88 -24.74
C GLY A 57 -15.33 -16.18 -23.92
N PRO A 58 -16.45 -16.60 -23.28
CA PRO A 58 -16.46 -17.74 -22.37
C PRO A 58 -16.41 -19.05 -23.15
N ASP A 59 -16.74 -19.00 -24.44
CA ASP A 59 -16.58 -20.04 -25.43
C ASP A 59 -15.19 -20.03 -26.10
N GLY A 60 -14.28 -19.15 -25.64
CA GLY A 60 -12.94 -18.95 -26.21
C GLY A 60 -12.90 -18.10 -27.48
N SER A 61 -14.02 -17.49 -27.89
CA SER A 61 -14.06 -16.59 -29.06
C SER A 61 -13.47 -15.21 -28.72
N GLY A 62 -12.55 -14.70 -29.55
CA GLY A 62 -11.98 -13.36 -29.33
C GLY A 62 -12.82 -12.26 -29.96
N GLU A 63 -13.27 -11.30 -29.17
CA GLU A 63 -13.85 -10.04 -29.64
C GLU A 63 -12.78 -8.96 -29.72
N ILE A 64 -12.76 -8.22 -30.83
CA ILE A 64 -11.73 -7.23 -31.12
C ILE A 64 -12.32 -5.83 -31.02
N TYR A 65 -11.68 -5.00 -30.20
CA TYR A 65 -12.05 -3.62 -29.92
C TYR A 65 -10.90 -2.67 -30.27
N ASP A 66 -11.26 -1.42 -30.52
CA ASP A 66 -10.36 -0.29 -30.66
C ASP A 66 -10.01 0.28 -29.28
N SER A 67 -8.77 0.75 -29.11
CA SER A 67 -8.37 1.55 -27.94
C SER A 67 -8.28 3.04 -28.32
N VAL A 68 -8.76 3.91 -27.44
CA VAL A 68 -8.65 5.36 -27.58
C VAL A 68 -7.74 5.89 -26.47
N THR A 69 -6.64 6.53 -26.85
CA THR A 69 -5.67 7.09 -25.91
C THR A 69 -5.39 8.55 -26.24
N ILE A 70 -5.03 9.34 -25.22
CA ILE A 70 -4.54 10.70 -25.40
C ILE A 70 -3.19 10.81 -24.68
N PRO A 71 -2.12 11.27 -25.35
CA PRO A 71 -0.81 11.39 -24.73
C PRO A 71 -0.85 12.22 -23.43
N GLY A 72 -0.36 11.62 -22.33
CA GLY A 72 -0.29 12.23 -21.01
C GLY A 72 -1.58 12.16 -20.18
N LEU A 73 -2.61 11.43 -20.65
CA LEU A 73 -3.85 11.19 -19.90
C LEU A 73 -3.96 9.72 -19.50
N THR A 74 -4.60 9.47 -18.35
CA THR A 74 -4.99 8.14 -17.90
C THR A 74 -6.36 7.77 -18.46
N ASN A 75 -6.59 6.46 -18.63
CA ASN A 75 -7.91 5.95 -18.97
C ASN A 75 -8.73 5.69 -17.71
N GLN A 76 -9.99 6.13 -17.75
CA GLN A 76 -11.01 5.71 -16.80
C GLN A 76 -11.41 4.27 -17.09
N ILE A 77 -11.34 3.42 -16.08
CA ILE A 77 -11.72 2.01 -16.17
C ILE A 77 -12.83 1.76 -15.15
N ASN A 78 -14.06 1.87 -15.62
CA ASN A 78 -15.22 1.42 -14.85
C ASN A 78 -15.63 0.05 -15.41
N PRO A 79 -15.76 -0.98 -14.57
CA PRO A 79 -16.21 -2.30 -15.03
C PRO A 79 -17.57 -2.19 -15.72
N GLY A 80 -17.73 -2.72 -16.93
CA GLY A 80 -18.99 -2.57 -17.68
C GLY A 80 -18.97 -1.52 -18.78
N GLU A 81 -18.23 -0.42 -18.57
CA GLU A 81 -18.44 0.82 -19.30
C GLU A 81 -17.27 1.12 -20.27
N PRO A 82 -17.47 1.94 -21.32
CA PRO A 82 -16.40 2.25 -22.28
C PRO A 82 -15.13 2.82 -21.63
N VAL A 83 -13.98 2.20 -21.90
CA VAL A 83 -12.67 2.70 -21.45
C VAL A 83 -12.28 3.95 -22.24
N LEU A 84 -12.19 5.09 -21.56
CA LEU A 84 -11.95 6.39 -22.18
C LEU A 84 -10.92 7.22 -21.41
N PRO A 85 -10.09 8.03 -22.10
CA PRO A 85 -9.13 8.90 -21.45
C PRO A 85 -9.82 10.03 -20.69
N LEU A 86 -9.27 10.41 -19.54
CA LEU A 86 -9.74 11.53 -18.72
C LEU A 86 -8.59 12.50 -18.40
N LYS A 87 -8.92 13.77 -18.18
CA LYS A 87 -7.98 14.77 -17.67
C LYS A 87 -8.48 15.30 -16.33
N THR A 88 -7.72 15.09 -15.27
CA THR A 88 -7.98 15.73 -13.97
C THR A 88 -7.37 17.13 -13.93
N ALA A 89 -8.21 18.11 -13.63
CA ALA A 89 -7.85 19.49 -13.30
C ALA A 89 -7.75 19.64 -11.77
N ARG A 90 -6.68 20.31 -11.31
CA ARG A 90 -6.34 20.49 -9.89
C ARG A 90 -6.22 21.98 -9.61
N ILE A 91 -7.33 22.57 -9.16
CA ILE A 91 -7.51 24.03 -9.10
C ILE A 91 -7.37 24.48 -7.65
N LEU A 92 -6.31 25.21 -7.35
CA LEU A 92 -6.10 25.82 -6.05
C LEU A 92 -7.14 26.90 -5.78
N ILE A 93 -7.85 26.76 -4.65
CA ILE A 93 -8.82 27.72 -4.15
C ILE A 93 -8.08 28.82 -3.36
N PRO A 94 -8.41 30.11 -3.57
CA PRO A 94 -7.82 31.20 -2.82
C PRO A 94 -8.00 31.05 -1.30
N TYR A 95 -7.02 31.55 -0.54
CA TYR A 95 -7.04 31.44 0.91
C TYR A 95 -8.29 32.05 1.54
N GLY A 96 -8.94 31.27 2.41
CA GLY A 96 -10.15 31.70 3.11
C GLY A 96 -11.42 31.74 2.25
N GLU A 97 -11.39 31.17 1.04
CA GLU A 97 -12.54 31.06 0.15
C GLU A 97 -13.04 29.62 0.01
N GLU A 98 -14.27 29.48 -0.45
CA GLU A 98 -14.89 28.19 -0.78
C GLU A 98 -15.53 28.26 -2.18
N VAL A 99 -15.68 27.09 -2.80
CA VAL A 99 -16.27 26.94 -4.13
C VAL A 99 -17.78 27.15 -4.04
N GLN A 100 -18.29 28.04 -4.89
CA GLN A 100 -19.73 28.33 -5.00
C GLN A 100 -20.33 27.69 -6.26
N GLU A 101 -19.60 27.75 -7.37
CA GLU A 101 -20.05 27.23 -8.66
C GLU A 101 -18.84 26.80 -9.50
N VAL A 102 -18.96 25.67 -10.19
CA VAL A 102 -18.00 25.23 -11.21
C VAL A 102 -18.75 25.14 -12.54
N LYS A 103 -18.21 25.79 -13.56
CA LYS A 103 -18.76 25.76 -14.91
C LYS A 103 -17.66 25.36 -15.88
N VAL A 104 -17.90 24.27 -16.60
CA VAL A 104 -17.00 23.78 -17.65
C VAL A 104 -17.68 23.89 -19.00
N VAL A 105 -16.98 24.45 -19.97
CA VAL A 105 -17.44 24.55 -21.36
C VAL A 105 -16.45 23.81 -22.26
N PRO A 106 -16.82 22.64 -22.82
CA PRO A 106 -15.98 21.97 -23.80
C PRO A 106 -15.91 22.77 -25.10
N GLY A 107 -14.79 22.64 -25.81
CA GLY A 107 -14.56 23.24 -27.12
C GLY A 107 -15.42 22.62 -28.23
N ASN A 108 -15.15 23.00 -29.49
CA ASN A 108 -15.86 22.44 -30.63
C ASN A 108 -15.59 20.94 -30.78
N GLU A 109 -16.65 20.18 -31.06
CA GLU A 109 -16.58 18.75 -31.35
C GLU A 109 -15.85 18.48 -32.67
N LYS A 110 -14.96 17.50 -32.66
CA LYS A 110 -14.31 16.94 -33.85
C LYS A 110 -14.74 15.49 -34.00
N TYR A 111 -15.45 15.17 -35.08
CA TYR A 111 -15.87 13.80 -35.36
C TYR A 111 -14.67 12.89 -35.64
N MET A 112 -14.61 11.76 -34.95
CA MET A 112 -13.52 10.78 -35.01
C MET A 112 -13.87 9.54 -35.84
N GLY A 113 -15.13 9.42 -36.28
CA GLY A 113 -15.65 8.21 -36.93
C GLY A 113 -16.35 7.28 -35.96
N THR A 114 -16.72 6.11 -36.47
CA THR A 114 -17.20 4.99 -35.65
C THR A 114 -16.01 4.26 -35.04
N VAL A 115 -16.08 3.98 -33.74
CA VAL A 115 -15.06 3.32 -32.92
C VAL A 115 -15.74 2.25 -32.06
N SER A 116 -15.16 1.07 -31.96
CA SER A 116 -15.66 -0.01 -31.11
C SER A 116 -14.84 -0.03 -29.83
N ILE A 117 -15.29 0.65 -28.77
CA ILE A 117 -14.50 0.81 -27.54
C ILE A 117 -14.77 -0.37 -26.60
N SER A 118 -13.72 -1.00 -26.09
CA SER A 118 -13.85 -2.12 -25.14
C SER A 118 -14.46 -1.67 -23.82
N PRO A 119 -15.28 -2.52 -23.18
CA PRO A 119 -15.71 -2.27 -21.82
C PRO A 119 -14.54 -2.41 -20.86
N GLY A 120 -14.51 -1.57 -19.83
CA GLY A 120 -13.62 -1.73 -18.69
C GLY A 120 -13.89 -3.07 -18.03
N GLN A 121 -12.82 -3.76 -17.68
CA GLN A 121 -12.93 -5.05 -17.01
C GLN A 121 -12.84 -4.87 -15.51
N ASN A 122 -13.37 -5.84 -14.76
CA ASN A 122 -13.11 -5.85 -13.32
C ASN A 122 -11.63 -6.14 -13.07
N SER A 123 -11.11 -5.58 -11.98
CA SER A 123 -9.82 -6.03 -11.46
C SER A 123 -10.04 -7.30 -10.65
N VAL A 124 -9.02 -8.14 -10.58
CA VAL A 124 -9.01 -9.39 -9.84
C VAL A 124 -7.77 -9.52 -8.96
N PRO A 125 -7.84 -10.23 -7.84
CA PRO A 125 -6.74 -10.32 -6.90
C PRO A 125 -5.68 -11.24 -7.47
N MET A 126 -4.42 -10.82 -7.48
CA MET A 126 -3.34 -11.67 -7.98
C MET A 126 -3.11 -12.83 -7.01
N GLY A 127 -3.22 -14.06 -7.51
CA GLY A 127 -3.07 -15.27 -6.69
C GLY A 127 -4.36 -15.78 -6.05
N PHE A 128 -5.53 -15.40 -6.56
CA PHE A 128 -6.83 -15.86 -6.04
C PHE A 128 -7.15 -17.30 -6.48
N THR A 129 -7.26 -18.24 -5.54
CA THR A 129 -7.83 -19.58 -5.79
C THR A 129 -8.62 -20.11 -4.57
N GLU A 130 -9.77 -20.75 -4.82
CA GLU A 130 -10.78 -21.12 -3.79
C GLU A 130 -10.31 -22.16 -2.75
N ASN A 131 -9.29 -22.98 -3.06
CA ASN A 131 -9.09 -24.27 -2.40
C ASN A 131 -8.38 -24.25 -1.02
N CYS A 132 -8.03 -23.09 -0.47
CA CYS A 132 -7.44 -22.99 0.88
C CYS A 132 -8.36 -22.32 1.91
N THR A 133 -9.54 -21.84 1.51
CA THR A 133 -10.52 -21.26 2.45
C THR A 133 -11.33 -22.35 3.14
N GLY A 134 -10.71 -23.04 4.08
CA GLY A 134 -11.43 -23.95 4.98
C GLY A 134 -12.37 -23.16 5.90
N CYS A 135 -13.63 -23.02 5.50
CA CYS A 135 -14.85 -23.03 6.35
C CYS A 135 -16.17 -22.77 5.55
N ASN A 136 -16.25 -23.00 4.24
CA ASN A 136 -17.50 -23.38 3.52
C ASN A 136 -17.24 -23.48 2.01
N PRO A 137 -16.89 -24.65 1.47
CA PRO A 137 -16.76 -24.84 0.01
C PRO A 137 -18.11 -24.78 -0.73
N GLU A 138 -19.25 -24.69 -0.01
CA GLU A 138 -20.59 -24.67 -0.62
C GLU A 138 -21.21 -23.27 -0.71
N GLU A 139 -20.69 -22.26 -0.01
CA GLU A 139 -21.20 -20.87 -0.01
C GLU A 139 -20.17 -19.82 -0.45
N ASN A 140 -18.90 -20.17 -0.61
CA ASN A 140 -17.89 -19.23 -1.08
C ASN A 140 -18.03 -18.98 -2.58
N TRP A 141 -18.46 -17.77 -2.95
CA TRP A 141 -18.21 -17.11 -4.24
C TRP A 141 -18.33 -18.00 -5.50
N THR A 142 -19.35 -18.87 -5.53
CA THR A 142 -19.62 -19.80 -6.65
C THR A 142 -19.98 -19.14 -7.99
N ALA A 143 -20.04 -17.81 -8.03
CA ALA A 143 -20.08 -17.07 -9.27
C ALA A 143 -18.65 -16.67 -9.65
N MET A 144 -18.10 -17.29 -10.70
CA MET A 144 -16.98 -16.71 -11.45
C MET A 144 -17.24 -15.21 -11.60
N PRO A 145 -16.24 -14.32 -11.45
CA PRO A 145 -16.37 -12.98 -11.97
C PRO A 145 -16.87 -13.14 -13.40
N GLU A 146 -18.05 -12.61 -13.71
CA GLU A 146 -18.56 -12.65 -15.06
C GLU A 146 -17.53 -11.90 -15.91
N LEU A 147 -16.65 -12.67 -16.57
CA LEU A 147 -16.04 -12.24 -17.82
C LEU A 147 -17.23 -11.73 -18.65
N TYR A 148 -17.08 -10.63 -19.37
CA TYR A 148 -18.20 -9.90 -19.98
C TYR A 148 -19.00 -9.03 -19.02
N LEU A 149 -18.33 -8.19 -18.24
CA LEU A 149 -18.94 -6.91 -17.83
C LEU A 149 -19.04 -6.01 -19.07
N LEU A 150 -19.88 -6.37 -20.03
CA LEU A 150 -20.45 -5.43 -20.98
C LEU A 150 -21.72 -4.92 -20.32
N ASN A 151 -21.73 -3.65 -19.91
CA ASN A 151 -22.96 -3.04 -19.44
C ASN A 151 -23.88 -2.82 -20.65
N GLU A 152 -24.74 -3.80 -20.91
CA GLU A 152 -25.69 -3.79 -22.04
C GLU A 152 -26.58 -2.56 -22.06
N GLU A 153 -26.95 -2.00 -20.89
CA GLU A 153 -27.71 -0.76 -20.82
C GLU A 153 -26.90 0.42 -21.37
N THR A 154 -25.63 0.53 -20.98
CA THR A 154 -24.71 1.55 -21.49
C THR A 154 -24.42 1.36 -22.97
N TYR A 155 -24.07 0.15 -23.40
CA TYR A 155 -23.67 -0.13 -24.78
C TYR A 155 -24.84 -0.06 -25.79
N ASN A 156 -26.08 -0.32 -25.36
CA ASN A 156 -27.26 -0.13 -26.19
C ASN A 156 -27.86 1.29 -26.12
N SER A 157 -27.23 2.20 -25.37
CA SER A 157 -27.71 3.57 -25.19
C SER A 157 -27.42 4.47 -26.40
N GLU A 158 -28.39 5.31 -26.75
CA GLU A 158 -28.24 6.41 -27.70
C GLU A 158 -27.75 7.71 -27.04
N THR A 159 -27.67 7.72 -25.71
CA THR A 159 -27.10 8.84 -24.93
C THR A 159 -25.58 8.79 -25.03
N SER A 160 -24.94 9.95 -24.98
CA SER A 160 -23.48 9.98 -24.93
C SER A 160 -22.94 9.43 -23.61
N TYR A 161 -21.78 8.81 -23.70
CA TYR A 161 -20.95 8.38 -22.59
C TYR A 161 -19.58 9.10 -22.64
N PRO A 162 -19.10 9.64 -21.50
CA PRO A 162 -19.91 9.95 -20.32
C PRO A 162 -21.06 10.92 -20.64
N GLU A 163 -22.11 10.93 -19.84
CA GLU A 163 -23.29 11.79 -20.10
C GLU A 163 -22.93 13.28 -20.04
N ALA A 164 -22.10 13.64 -19.06
CA ALA A 164 -21.55 14.98 -18.91
C ALA A 164 -20.10 15.04 -19.44
N ALA A 165 -19.68 16.22 -19.90
CA ALA A 165 -18.30 16.45 -20.35
C ALA A 165 -17.31 16.65 -19.20
N TYR A 166 -17.77 16.67 -17.95
CA TYR A 166 -16.96 16.78 -16.74
C TYR A 166 -17.69 16.23 -15.50
N SER A 167 -16.94 15.97 -14.44
CA SER A 167 -17.44 15.67 -13.09
C SER A 167 -16.61 16.39 -12.03
N ILE A 168 -17.21 16.67 -10.86
CA ILE A 168 -16.57 17.36 -9.74
C ILE A 168 -16.35 16.34 -8.64
N LEU A 169 -15.09 16.10 -8.25
CA LEU A 169 -14.74 15.13 -7.21
C LEU A 169 -14.77 15.74 -5.81
N GLY A 170 -14.72 17.08 -5.73
CA GLY A 170 -14.72 17.81 -4.47
C GLY A 170 -13.37 18.47 -4.18
N VAL A 171 -13.20 18.89 -2.93
CA VAL A 171 -12.02 19.63 -2.46
C VAL A 171 -11.19 18.72 -1.57
N GLN A 172 -9.94 18.53 -1.95
CA GLN A 172 -8.90 17.89 -1.14
C GLN A 172 -7.98 18.96 -0.54
N LYS A 173 -7.25 18.61 0.51
CA LYS A 173 -6.35 19.50 1.24
C LYS A 173 -4.93 18.95 1.24
N LYS A 174 -3.95 19.76 0.83
CA LYS A 174 -2.52 19.45 0.93
C LYS A 174 -1.86 20.55 1.74
N HIS A 175 -1.30 20.23 2.91
CA HIS A 175 -0.68 21.22 3.82
C HIS A 175 -1.60 22.41 4.17
N GLY A 176 -2.91 22.19 4.27
CA GLY A 176 -3.90 23.24 4.49
C GLY A 176 -4.26 24.10 3.26
N TYR A 177 -3.73 23.78 2.07
CA TYR A 177 -4.15 24.36 0.80
C TYR A 177 -5.34 23.59 0.24
N ASP A 178 -6.42 24.30 -0.10
CA ASP A 178 -7.65 23.71 -0.64
C ASP A 178 -7.57 23.56 -2.16
N ILE A 179 -7.60 22.32 -2.66
CA ILE A 179 -7.46 21.98 -4.08
C ILE A 179 -8.76 21.35 -4.56
N LEU A 180 -9.43 22.00 -5.51
CA LEU A 180 -10.61 21.46 -6.18
C LEU A 180 -10.19 20.50 -7.30
N TYR A 181 -10.75 19.29 -7.27
CA TYR A 181 -10.56 18.27 -8.28
C TYR A 181 -11.76 18.23 -9.24
N VAL A 182 -11.48 18.38 -10.54
CA VAL A 182 -12.49 18.31 -11.61
C VAL A 182 -11.98 17.38 -12.70
N ASN A 183 -12.73 16.34 -13.03
CA ASN A 183 -12.42 15.48 -14.17
C ASN A 183 -13.07 16.04 -15.43
N LEU A 184 -12.28 16.14 -16.51
CA LEU A 184 -12.70 16.57 -17.84
C LEU A 184 -12.68 15.35 -18.76
N TYR A 185 -13.74 15.15 -19.53
CA TYR A 185 -13.92 13.99 -20.42
C TYR A 185 -13.73 14.40 -21.88
N PRO A 186 -12.53 14.25 -22.46
CA PRO A 186 -12.22 14.79 -23.79
C PRO A 186 -12.86 14.01 -24.93
N ILE A 187 -13.43 12.83 -24.65
CA ILE A 187 -14.09 11.98 -25.63
C ILE A 187 -15.56 11.88 -25.27
N ARG A 188 -16.41 12.23 -26.24
CA ARG A 188 -17.84 11.95 -26.22
C ARG A 188 -18.11 10.77 -27.14
N TYR A 189 -18.62 9.69 -26.59
CA TYR A 189 -18.90 8.45 -27.30
C TYR A 189 -20.40 8.16 -27.31
N ILE A 190 -20.98 7.73 -28.42
CA ILE A 190 -22.36 7.23 -28.47
C ILE A 190 -22.29 5.71 -28.59
N PRO A 191 -22.49 4.94 -27.51
CA PRO A 191 -22.17 3.52 -27.50
C PRO A 191 -22.91 2.70 -28.56
N LYS A 192 -24.22 2.91 -28.72
CA LYS A 192 -25.04 2.14 -29.66
C LYS A 192 -24.62 2.29 -31.13
N THR A 193 -24.17 3.48 -31.54
CA THR A 193 -23.75 3.75 -32.93
C THR A 193 -22.24 3.64 -33.10
N GLY A 194 -21.49 3.65 -32.00
CA GLY A 194 -20.04 3.74 -31.97
C GLY A 194 -19.48 5.11 -32.40
N GLU A 195 -20.32 6.13 -32.63
CA GLU A 195 -19.84 7.44 -33.07
C GLU A 195 -19.06 8.15 -31.95
N ALA A 196 -17.81 8.51 -32.22
CA ALA A 196 -16.94 9.20 -31.28
C ALA A 196 -16.61 10.63 -31.73
N TYR A 197 -16.51 11.53 -30.76
CA TYR A 197 -16.17 12.94 -30.94
C TYR A 197 -15.13 13.34 -29.90
N SER A 198 -14.15 14.17 -30.29
CA SER A 198 -13.20 14.73 -29.35
C SER A 198 -13.40 16.23 -29.11
N TYR A 199 -13.03 16.65 -27.89
CA TYR A 199 -12.89 18.03 -27.47
C TYR A 199 -11.40 18.38 -27.35
N GLY A 200 -10.91 19.29 -28.18
CA GLY A 200 -9.51 19.73 -28.14
C GLY A 200 -9.19 20.75 -27.04
N ALA A 201 -10.21 21.27 -26.34
CA ALA A 201 -10.02 22.23 -25.27
C ALA A 201 -11.22 22.23 -24.30
N PHE A 202 -10.99 22.69 -23.07
CA PHE A 202 -12.01 22.96 -22.06
C PHE A 202 -11.75 24.31 -21.42
N ASP A 203 -12.77 25.16 -21.36
CA ASP A 203 -12.75 26.39 -20.57
C ASP A 203 -13.42 26.10 -19.22
N VAL A 204 -12.66 26.19 -18.13
CA VAL A 204 -13.11 25.94 -16.77
C VAL A 204 -13.19 27.27 -16.02
N GLU A 205 -14.39 27.60 -15.52
CA GLU A 205 -14.64 28.75 -14.66
C GLU A 205 -15.07 28.27 -13.27
N VAL A 206 -14.33 28.64 -12.23
CA VAL A 206 -14.67 28.38 -10.83
C VAL A 206 -15.00 29.70 -10.15
N THR A 207 -16.21 29.80 -9.62
CA THR A 207 -16.64 30.92 -8.80
C THR A 207 -16.44 30.58 -7.33
N THR A 208 -15.74 31.44 -6.61
CA THR A 208 -15.45 31.30 -5.18
C THR A 208 -15.99 32.48 -4.39
N ALA A 209 -16.21 32.29 -3.09
CA ALA A 209 -16.60 33.36 -2.16
C ALA A 209 -15.88 33.20 -0.81
N PRO A 210 -15.70 34.28 -0.04
CA PRO A 210 -15.16 34.20 1.31
C PRO A 210 -15.99 33.27 2.20
N ARG A 211 -15.31 32.38 2.93
CA ARG A 211 -15.94 31.52 3.94
C ARG A 211 -16.56 32.36 5.06
N GLU A 212 -17.64 31.86 5.65
CA GLU A 212 -18.21 32.47 6.86
C GLU A 212 -17.21 32.44 8.03
N THR A 213 -16.48 31.32 8.16
CA THR A 213 -15.46 31.10 9.19
C THR A 213 -14.14 30.69 8.55
N LEU A 214 -13.06 31.40 8.88
CA LEU A 214 -11.72 30.99 8.50
C LEU A 214 -11.23 29.95 9.52
N ASP A 215 -11.05 28.72 9.04
CA ASP A 215 -10.30 27.68 9.74
C ASP A 215 -8.92 27.54 9.08
N GLN A 216 -7.87 27.72 9.88
CA GLN A 216 -6.50 27.58 9.40
C GLN A 216 -6.09 26.10 9.27
N GLY A 217 -6.82 25.18 9.90
CA GLY A 217 -6.56 23.74 9.80
C GLY A 217 -5.10 23.39 10.02
N LEU A 218 -4.52 22.66 9.07
CA LEU A 218 -3.11 22.28 9.07
C LEU A 218 -2.21 23.21 8.22
N TYR A 219 -2.64 24.45 7.96
CA TYR A 219 -1.85 25.40 7.19
C TYR A 219 -0.68 25.99 8.00
N ARG A 220 0.55 25.74 7.56
CA ARG A 220 1.78 26.22 8.24
C ARG A 220 2.35 27.52 7.69
N GLY A 221 2.08 27.83 6.41
CA GLY A 221 2.60 29.02 5.75
C GLY A 221 4.12 29.03 5.51
N ILE A 222 4.75 27.85 5.47
CA ILE A 222 6.18 27.69 5.19
C ILE A 222 6.46 27.55 3.68
N PRO A 223 7.64 27.96 3.19
CA PRO A 223 7.98 27.89 1.76
C PRO A 223 7.94 26.47 1.17
N GLU A 224 8.38 25.47 1.93
CA GLU A 224 8.49 24.08 1.44
C GLU A 224 7.11 23.51 1.10
N ASP A 225 6.10 23.72 1.95
CA ASP A 225 4.71 23.29 1.69
C ASP A 225 4.15 23.97 0.44
N ARG A 226 4.49 25.25 0.24
CA ARG A 226 4.07 26.01 -0.93
C ARG A 226 4.69 25.46 -2.21
N GLU A 227 5.98 25.15 -2.19
CA GLU A 227 6.69 24.56 -3.33
C GLU A 227 6.09 23.21 -3.72
N GLU A 228 5.73 22.36 -2.75
CA GLU A 228 5.04 21.10 -3.03
C GLU A 228 3.66 21.32 -3.67
N VAL A 229 2.89 22.31 -3.19
CA VAL A 229 1.58 22.64 -3.78
C VAL A 229 1.71 23.25 -5.17
N ASP A 230 2.68 24.16 -5.39
CA ASP A 230 2.93 24.79 -6.69
C ASP A 230 3.24 23.75 -7.78
N MET A 231 3.85 22.61 -7.43
CA MET A 231 4.15 21.52 -8.38
C MET A 231 2.93 20.70 -8.80
N ILE A 232 1.86 20.66 -8.00
CA ILE A 232 0.71 19.78 -8.27
C ILE A 232 -0.51 20.51 -8.85
N VAL A 233 -0.68 21.80 -8.58
CA VAL A 233 -1.85 22.58 -9.00
C VAL A 233 -1.66 23.23 -10.37
N ASP A 234 -2.76 23.41 -11.12
CA ASP A 234 -2.74 23.98 -12.47
C ASP A 234 -2.66 25.52 -12.49
N ASN A 235 -2.80 26.16 -11.33
CA ASN A 235 -2.84 27.62 -11.13
C ASN A 235 -1.96 28.07 -9.95
N PRO A 236 -0.64 27.77 -9.98
CA PRO A 236 0.27 28.00 -8.86
C PRO A 236 0.32 29.48 -8.43
N GLU A 237 -0.02 30.42 -9.31
CA GLU A 237 -0.08 31.83 -8.95
C GLU A 237 -1.11 32.14 -7.84
N LYS A 238 -2.07 31.24 -7.58
CA LYS A 238 -3.03 31.38 -6.48
C LYS A 238 -2.43 31.10 -5.12
N THR A 239 -1.27 30.46 -5.00
CA THR A 239 -0.60 30.34 -3.71
C THR A 239 -0.30 31.73 -3.14
N ALA A 240 -0.09 32.76 -3.96
CA ALA A 240 0.13 34.14 -3.51
C ALA A 240 -1.04 34.75 -2.69
N THR A 241 -2.22 34.13 -2.72
CA THR A 241 -3.35 34.53 -1.86
C THR A 241 -3.21 34.03 -0.42
N TYR A 242 -2.38 33.01 -0.20
CA TYR A 242 -2.14 32.41 1.11
C TYR A 242 -1.07 33.20 1.87
N PRO A 243 -1.30 33.50 3.17
CA PRO A 243 -0.39 34.30 3.97
C PRO A 243 0.94 33.60 4.17
N THR A 244 2.05 34.33 3.99
CA THR A 244 3.39 33.82 4.32
C THR A 244 3.70 34.07 5.79
N ASP A 245 4.66 33.30 6.32
CA ASP A 245 5.29 33.58 7.61
C ASP A 245 4.33 33.57 8.81
N LEU A 246 3.38 32.63 8.81
CA LEU A 246 2.57 32.38 10.00
C LEU A 246 3.45 31.80 11.09
N ALA A 247 3.54 32.49 12.23
CA ALA A 247 4.17 31.92 13.41
C ALA A 247 3.29 30.78 13.94
N PRO A 248 3.88 29.64 14.35
CA PRO A 248 3.16 28.63 15.11
C PRO A 248 2.48 29.31 16.30
N THR A 249 1.19 29.07 16.45
CA THR A 249 0.40 29.69 17.52
C THR A 249 0.47 28.90 18.82
N GLY A 250 1.02 27.69 18.77
CA GLY A 250 1.11 26.74 19.87
C GLY A 250 2.52 26.23 20.14
N LYS A 251 2.58 25.26 21.06
CA LYS A 251 3.76 24.44 21.34
C LYS A 251 3.24 23.02 21.50
N SER A 252 3.97 22.05 20.93
CA SER A 252 3.65 20.66 21.17
C SER A 252 3.76 20.28 22.65
N LEU A 253 2.91 19.34 23.07
CA LEU A 253 2.93 18.82 24.44
C LEU A 253 4.18 17.99 24.73
N LEU A 254 4.75 17.35 23.70
CA LEU A 254 5.88 16.43 23.84
C LEU A 254 7.20 16.91 23.23
N LEU A 255 7.15 17.88 22.32
CA LEU A 255 8.33 18.36 21.60
C LEU A 255 8.63 19.84 21.90
N ASP A 256 9.91 20.17 22.10
CA ASP A 256 10.38 21.51 22.48
C ASP A 256 11.34 22.19 21.50
N GLY A 257 11.42 21.70 20.26
CA GLY A 257 12.17 22.30 19.15
C GLY A 257 11.59 21.92 17.78
N ASP A 258 12.24 22.33 16.70
CA ASP A 258 11.85 21.96 15.34
C ASP A 258 12.52 20.64 14.95
N TYR A 259 11.77 19.76 14.30
CA TYR A 259 12.23 18.43 13.88
C TYR A 259 11.70 18.13 12.48
N ASP A 260 12.53 17.55 11.61
CA ASP A 260 12.08 17.04 10.32
C ASP A 260 11.53 15.61 10.45
N TYR A 261 12.00 14.85 11.44
CA TYR A 261 11.80 13.40 11.54
C TYR A 261 11.46 12.95 12.96
N VAL A 262 10.39 12.16 13.11
CA VAL A 262 9.99 11.57 14.41
C VAL A 262 9.95 10.06 14.30
N ILE A 263 10.59 9.39 15.26
CA ILE A 263 10.41 7.96 15.51
C ILE A 263 9.36 7.80 16.60
N ILE A 264 8.24 7.16 16.28
CA ILE A 264 7.20 6.77 17.26
C ILE A 264 7.40 5.30 17.60
N THR A 265 7.62 4.97 18.87
CA THR A 265 7.92 3.59 19.31
C THR A 265 7.37 3.34 20.72
N ASN A 266 7.57 2.17 21.33
CA ASN A 266 7.30 1.98 22.76
C ASN A 266 8.53 2.27 23.62
N GLN A 267 8.34 2.34 24.93
CA GLN A 267 9.44 2.59 25.86
C GLN A 267 10.49 1.46 25.82
N TYR A 268 10.08 0.21 25.61
CA TYR A 268 10.97 -0.95 25.57
C TYR A 268 11.99 -0.90 24.42
N LEU A 269 11.55 -0.55 23.21
CA LEU A 269 12.40 -0.41 22.04
C LEU A 269 13.21 0.89 22.06
N LYS A 270 12.65 1.98 22.61
CA LYS A 270 13.41 3.21 22.90
C LYS A 270 14.58 2.93 23.85
N GLU A 271 14.44 2.01 24.79
CA GLU A 271 15.52 1.66 25.73
C GLU A 271 16.52 0.61 25.19
N ALA A 272 16.36 0.18 23.93
CA ALA A 272 17.23 -0.82 23.32
C ALA A 272 18.72 -0.44 23.43
N PRO A 273 19.60 -1.40 23.78
CA PRO A 273 21.03 -1.14 23.88
C PRO A 273 21.64 -0.84 22.50
N GLY A 274 22.68 -0.01 22.49
CA GLY A 274 23.47 0.23 21.28
C GLY A 274 24.31 -0.99 20.85
N PRO A 275 25.00 -0.92 19.70
CA PRO A 275 25.28 0.31 18.94
C PRO A 275 24.24 0.68 17.89
N TYR A 276 23.33 -0.23 17.52
CA TYR A 276 22.28 0.01 16.53
C TYR A 276 20.94 0.03 17.25
N ASN A 277 20.52 1.22 17.66
CA ASN A 277 19.23 1.46 18.30
C ASN A 277 18.56 2.71 17.70
N PHE A 278 17.33 3.03 18.09
CA PHE A 278 16.66 4.21 17.55
C PHE A 278 17.38 5.52 17.88
N GLN A 279 18.12 5.62 18.99
CA GLN A 279 18.99 6.78 19.26
C GLN A 279 20.13 6.87 18.24
N ALA A 280 20.72 5.76 17.84
CA ALA A 280 21.74 5.73 16.80
C ALA A 280 21.16 6.13 15.44
N LEU A 281 19.94 5.69 15.11
CA LEU A 281 19.25 6.11 13.89
C LEU A 281 18.95 7.61 13.91
N ALA A 282 18.32 8.14 14.97
CA ALA A 282 18.04 9.56 15.10
C ALA A 282 19.33 10.40 15.01
N ALA A 283 20.39 10.01 15.72
CA ALA A 283 21.68 10.70 15.66
C ALA A 283 22.30 10.65 14.25
N TRP A 284 22.12 9.54 13.52
CA TRP A 284 22.56 9.42 12.13
C TRP A 284 21.78 10.36 11.20
N LYS A 285 20.45 10.45 11.33
CA LYS A 285 19.62 11.40 10.58
C LYS A 285 20.01 12.84 10.86
N THR A 286 20.16 13.21 12.14
CA THR A 286 20.59 14.56 12.55
C THR A 286 21.98 14.90 12.00
N LYS A 287 22.90 13.93 12.00
CA LYS A 287 24.23 14.12 11.40
C LYS A 287 24.18 14.39 9.89
N LYS A 288 23.18 13.85 9.17
CA LYS A 288 22.95 14.12 7.74
C LYS A 288 22.19 15.44 7.50
N GLY A 289 21.76 16.13 8.55
CA GLY A 289 21.00 17.39 8.45
C GLY A 289 19.49 17.23 8.50
N VAL A 290 18.99 16.07 8.94
CA VAL A 290 17.56 15.83 9.21
C VAL A 290 17.36 15.80 10.72
N GLU A 291 16.84 16.87 11.30
CA GLU A 291 16.70 16.96 12.76
C GLU A 291 15.67 15.93 13.24
N ALA A 292 16.07 15.05 14.16
CA ALA A 292 15.34 13.83 14.46
C ALA A 292 15.09 13.66 15.97
N THR A 293 13.91 13.16 16.32
CA THR A 293 13.52 12.90 17.72
C THR A 293 12.79 11.56 17.87
N ILE A 294 12.65 11.10 19.11
CA ILE A 294 12.00 9.84 19.47
C ILE A 294 10.91 10.12 20.50
N VAL A 295 9.69 9.69 20.19
CA VAL A 295 8.53 9.80 21.08
C VAL A 295 7.94 8.42 21.30
N THR A 296 7.48 8.17 22.53
CA THR A 296 6.88 6.88 22.87
C THR A 296 5.37 6.90 22.83
N VAL A 297 4.73 5.80 22.41
CA VAL A 297 3.28 5.64 22.44
C VAL A 297 2.72 5.83 23.85
N GLU A 298 3.43 5.42 24.90
CA GLU A 298 3.05 5.65 26.29
C GLU A 298 2.96 7.14 26.64
N ASP A 299 3.93 7.95 26.18
CA ASP A 299 3.93 9.41 26.36
C ASP A 299 2.80 10.05 25.54
N ILE A 300 2.56 9.57 24.32
CA ILE A 300 1.47 10.03 23.45
C ILE A 300 0.13 9.79 24.13
N TYR A 301 -0.15 8.55 24.57
CA TYR A 301 -1.40 8.19 25.23
C TYR A 301 -1.62 8.98 26.52
N ALA A 302 -0.57 9.22 27.30
CA ALA A 302 -0.66 9.98 28.54
C ALA A 302 -1.01 11.47 28.34
N ASN A 303 -0.66 12.05 27.19
CA ASN A 303 -0.77 13.51 26.96
C ASN A 303 -1.87 13.93 25.97
N TYR A 304 -2.18 13.06 24.99
CA TYR A 304 -3.12 13.39 23.91
C TYR A 304 -4.50 12.76 24.07
N ARG A 305 -4.64 11.64 24.80
CA ARG A 305 -5.95 11.02 25.00
C ARG A 305 -6.91 11.96 25.73
N ARG A 306 -8.04 12.28 25.10
CA ARG A 306 -9.04 13.23 25.61
C ARG A 306 -10.30 12.57 26.14
N SER A 307 -10.63 11.37 25.67
CA SER A 307 -11.76 10.58 26.14
C SER A 307 -11.41 9.09 26.21
N PHE A 308 -12.28 8.31 26.86
CA PHE A 308 -12.13 6.85 26.95
C PHE A 308 -12.47 6.16 25.62
N ASP A 309 -13.29 6.80 24.78
CA ASP A 309 -13.74 6.23 23.51
C ASP A 309 -12.75 6.44 22.36
N GLN A 310 -11.72 7.28 22.54
CA GLN A 310 -10.64 7.45 21.57
C GLN A 310 -9.72 6.23 21.59
N ASP A 311 -9.61 5.55 20.45
CA ASP A 311 -8.64 4.45 20.27
C ASP A 311 -7.20 4.96 20.09
N ASP A 312 -6.25 4.03 20.10
CA ASP A 312 -4.82 4.36 20.13
C ASP A 312 -4.33 5.00 18.84
N GLN A 313 -4.87 4.57 17.69
CA GLN A 313 -4.54 5.10 16.39
C GLN A 313 -4.98 6.57 16.27
N GLU A 314 -6.19 6.92 16.74
CA GLU A 314 -6.64 8.32 16.79
C GLU A 314 -5.69 9.16 17.64
N VAL A 315 -5.30 8.68 18.82
CA VAL A 315 -4.44 9.44 19.74
C VAL A 315 -3.03 9.64 19.18
N ILE A 316 -2.49 8.65 18.45
CA ILE A 316 -1.24 8.79 17.71
C ILE A 316 -1.37 9.82 16.58
N ARG A 317 -2.44 9.74 15.78
CA ARG A 317 -2.68 10.69 14.68
C ARG A 317 -2.82 12.13 15.19
N GLU A 318 -3.43 12.34 16.36
CA GLU A 318 -3.51 13.66 17.00
C GLU A 318 -2.16 14.20 17.46
N PHE A 319 -1.26 13.34 17.98
CA PHE A 319 0.11 13.74 18.25
C PHE A 319 0.84 14.16 16.96
N ILE A 320 0.69 13.40 15.87
CA ILE A 320 1.33 13.71 14.59
C ILE A 320 0.83 15.05 14.05
N LYS A 321 -0.47 15.36 14.14
CA LYS A 321 -1.03 16.68 13.79
C LYS A 321 -0.39 17.81 14.58
N ASP A 322 -0.28 17.64 15.90
CA ASP A 322 0.33 18.63 16.78
C ASP A 322 1.82 18.86 16.45
N ALA A 323 2.58 17.78 16.28
CA ALA A 323 3.98 17.85 15.88
C ALA A 323 4.17 18.46 14.48
N TYR A 324 3.27 18.17 13.55
CA TYR A 324 3.31 18.71 12.19
C TYR A 324 3.18 20.24 12.19
N ILE A 325 2.22 20.77 12.98
CA ILE A 325 1.97 22.21 13.09
C ILE A 325 3.04 22.92 13.91
N ASN A 326 3.41 22.36 15.06
CA ASN A 326 4.21 23.07 16.07
C ASN A 326 5.71 22.75 16.03
N ASN A 327 6.13 21.74 15.27
CA ASN A 327 7.52 21.29 15.20
C ASN A 327 8.00 21.01 13.77
N HIS A 328 7.15 21.26 12.76
CA HIS A 328 7.50 21.19 11.34
C HIS A 328 7.92 19.81 10.81
N ILE A 329 7.47 18.73 11.44
CA ILE A 329 7.80 17.36 11.02
C ILE A 329 7.36 17.10 9.58
N LYS A 330 8.16 16.28 8.89
CA LYS A 330 7.96 15.86 7.49
C LYS A 330 7.91 14.34 7.38
N TYR A 331 8.64 13.64 8.23
CA TYR A 331 8.77 12.19 8.20
C TYR A 331 8.40 11.58 9.55
N VAL A 332 7.68 10.46 9.51
CA VAL A 332 7.33 9.66 10.68
C VAL A 332 7.74 8.22 10.45
N LEU A 333 8.65 7.71 11.28
CA LEU A 333 8.93 6.28 11.35
C LEU A 333 8.10 5.66 12.48
N LEU A 334 7.22 4.73 12.13
CA LEU A 334 6.52 3.88 13.09
C LEU A 334 7.48 2.76 13.50
N GLY A 335 8.20 2.98 14.60
CA GLY A 335 9.24 2.11 15.14
C GLY A 335 8.67 1.00 16.01
N GLY A 336 7.94 0.07 15.41
CA GLY A 336 7.38 -1.10 16.07
C GLY A 336 6.38 -1.83 15.17
N ASP A 337 6.12 -3.07 15.51
CA ASP A 337 5.18 -3.91 14.77
C ASP A 337 3.72 -3.39 14.84
N GLY A 338 2.96 -3.70 13.79
CA GLY A 338 1.55 -3.39 13.59
C GLY A 338 0.60 -4.57 13.82
N ASP A 339 1.10 -5.69 14.36
CA ASP A 339 0.38 -6.88 14.79
C ASP A 339 -1.12 -6.68 15.10
N GLY A 340 -1.98 -7.38 14.38
CA GLY A 340 -3.43 -7.23 14.54
C GLY A 340 -3.99 -7.97 15.76
N ALA A 341 -3.32 -9.02 16.24
CA ALA A 341 -3.72 -9.73 17.45
C ALA A 341 -2.59 -10.59 18.04
N ARG A 342 -2.55 -10.63 19.37
CA ARG A 342 -1.70 -11.54 20.13
C ARG A 342 -2.22 -12.97 20.10
N ILE A 343 -1.79 -13.75 19.12
CA ILE A 343 -2.13 -15.18 19.04
C ILE A 343 -0.95 -16.11 19.34
N GLY A 344 0.23 -15.53 19.59
CA GLY A 344 1.46 -16.24 19.96
C GLY A 344 2.33 -16.60 18.75
N GLY A 345 3.54 -17.09 19.02
CA GLY A 345 4.57 -17.21 18.00
C GLY A 345 5.37 -15.91 17.93
N GLU A 346 5.44 -15.31 16.74
CA GLU A 346 6.05 -13.98 16.53
C GLU A 346 5.06 -12.85 16.84
N THR A 347 3.76 -13.12 16.87
CA THR A 347 2.73 -12.07 17.05
C THR A 347 2.37 -11.74 18.51
N TRP A 348 2.36 -10.45 18.82
CA TRP A 348 2.13 -9.84 20.12
C TRP A 348 1.03 -8.75 20.09
N ASP A 349 1.00 -7.92 21.14
CA ASP A 349 0.17 -6.72 21.16
C ASP A 349 0.86 -5.66 20.30
N PRO A 350 0.14 -4.93 19.41
CA PRO A 350 0.78 -3.99 18.49
C PRO A 350 1.56 -2.92 19.23
N ILE A 351 2.81 -2.70 18.81
CA ILE A 351 3.65 -1.65 19.37
C ILE A 351 3.22 -0.28 18.85
N VAL A 352 3.00 -0.18 17.54
CA VAL A 352 2.39 0.99 16.91
C VAL A 352 1.23 0.50 16.03
N PRO A 353 -0.02 0.54 16.53
CA PRO A 353 -1.14 -0.10 15.85
C PRO A 353 -1.40 0.54 14.48
N ALA A 354 -1.78 -0.25 13.49
CA ALA A 354 -2.28 0.28 12.23
C ALA A 354 -3.79 0.52 12.27
N ARG A 355 -4.26 1.30 11.30
CA ARG A 355 -5.70 1.51 11.07
C ARG A 355 -6.14 0.61 9.91
N LEU A 356 -7.30 -0.04 10.07
CA LEU A 356 -8.00 -0.68 8.96
C LEU A 356 -8.79 0.38 8.19
N LEU A 357 -8.50 0.52 6.89
CA LEU A 357 -9.19 1.41 5.98
C LEU A 357 -10.06 0.62 5.00
N TYR A 358 -11.29 1.04 4.79
CA TYR A 358 -12.25 0.30 3.99
C TYR A 358 -12.27 0.76 2.53
N ALA A 359 -12.11 -0.19 1.62
CA ALA A 359 -12.38 -0.02 0.20
C ALA A 359 -13.00 -1.31 -0.35
N TRP A 360 -14.11 -1.17 -1.08
CA TRP A 360 -14.84 -2.32 -1.61
C TRP A 360 -14.13 -2.93 -2.82
N ALA A 361 -13.51 -4.09 -2.66
CA ALA A 361 -13.05 -4.89 -3.79
C ALA A 361 -13.08 -6.38 -3.42
N TYR A 362 -12.22 -6.76 -2.48
CA TYR A 362 -12.07 -8.13 -1.99
C TYR A 362 -12.08 -8.23 -0.47
N GLU A 363 -12.30 -7.11 0.21
CA GLU A 363 -12.61 -7.15 1.64
C GLU A 363 -14.03 -7.67 1.84
N PRO A 364 -14.29 -8.42 2.94
CA PRO A 364 -15.62 -8.80 3.32
C PRO A 364 -16.55 -7.59 3.48
N ASP A 365 -17.82 -7.78 3.15
CA ASP A 365 -18.86 -6.80 3.48
C ASP A 365 -18.89 -6.56 5.00
N PRO A 366 -18.81 -5.30 5.48
CA PRO A 366 -18.85 -4.99 6.91
C PRO A 366 -20.15 -5.37 7.60
N ASP A 367 -21.25 -5.55 6.84
CA ASP A 367 -22.53 -6.04 7.33
C ASP A 367 -22.64 -7.58 7.24
N SER A 368 -21.61 -8.25 6.73
CA SER A 368 -21.52 -9.71 6.69
C SER A 368 -21.34 -10.32 8.08
N CYS A 369 -21.92 -11.50 8.29
CA CYS A 369 -21.78 -12.24 9.54
C CYS A 369 -20.45 -13.03 9.66
N PHE A 370 -19.65 -13.09 8.59
CA PHE A 370 -18.47 -13.97 8.52
C PHE A 370 -17.24 -13.42 9.24
N ILE A 371 -17.05 -12.09 9.27
CA ILE A 371 -15.89 -11.46 9.89
C ILE A 371 -16.37 -10.33 10.82
N PRO A 372 -15.86 -10.24 12.07
CA PRO A 372 -16.17 -9.14 12.96
C PRO A 372 -15.93 -7.78 12.30
N LYS A 373 -16.87 -6.84 12.44
CA LYS A 373 -16.81 -5.51 11.80
C LYS A 373 -15.51 -4.75 12.08
N ASP A 374 -14.95 -4.91 13.27
CA ASP A 374 -13.67 -4.32 13.72
C ASP A 374 -12.43 -4.94 13.04
N ARG A 375 -12.61 -5.99 12.25
CA ARG A 375 -11.58 -6.66 11.45
C ARG A 375 -11.77 -6.48 9.95
N VAL A 376 -12.79 -5.76 9.52
CA VAL A 376 -13.02 -5.47 8.10
C VAL A 376 -12.17 -4.29 7.68
N GLY A 377 -11.45 -4.43 6.56
CA GLY A 377 -10.65 -3.36 5.98
C GLY A 377 -9.16 -3.68 5.84
N ILE A 378 -8.44 -2.74 5.26
CA ILE A 378 -7.07 -2.85 4.78
C ILE A 378 -6.15 -2.20 5.80
N ALA A 379 -5.22 -2.95 6.41
CA ALA A 379 -4.22 -2.35 7.29
C ALA A 379 -3.40 -1.32 6.51
N SER A 380 -3.36 -0.08 7.00
CA SER A 380 -2.74 1.02 6.27
C SER A 380 -2.12 2.05 7.21
N ASP A 381 -0.84 2.35 6.96
CA ASP A 381 -0.12 3.44 7.62
C ASP A 381 -0.42 4.80 6.98
N LEU A 382 -1.17 4.82 5.86
CA LEU A 382 -1.68 6.05 5.25
C LEU A 382 -2.47 6.92 6.24
N TYR A 383 -3.17 6.29 7.17
CA TYR A 383 -3.93 6.98 8.21
C TYR A 383 -3.07 7.97 9.02
N TYR A 384 -1.78 7.65 9.21
CA TYR A 384 -0.82 8.51 9.89
C TYR A 384 -0.14 9.54 8.96
N ALA A 385 -0.21 9.34 7.64
CA ALA A 385 0.33 10.25 6.64
C ALA A 385 -0.67 11.38 6.29
N CYS A 386 -1.93 11.00 6.10
CA CYS A 386 -3.04 11.89 5.77
C CYS A 386 -3.65 12.46 7.05
N LEU A 387 -3.27 13.68 7.41
CA LEU A 387 -3.67 14.31 8.67
C LEU A 387 -4.91 15.18 8.53
N GLU A 388 -5.28 15.57 7.31
CA GLU A 388 -6.52 16.30 7.03
C GLU A 388 -7.68 15.33 6.78
N GLY A 389 -8.91 15.84 6.78
CA GLY A 389 -10.12 15.03 6.61
C GLY A 389 -10.50 14.19 7.83
N ASP A 390 -11.71 13.65 7.75
CA ASP A 390 -12.26 12.73 8.75
C ASP A 390 -12.44 11.36 8.09
N PHE A 391 -11.81 10.36 8.71
CA PHE A 391 -11.82 8.99 8.23
C PHE A 391 -13.01 8.20 8.79
N ASP A 392 -13.83 8.73 9.70
CA ASP A 392 -15.06 8.07 10.20
C ASP A 392 -16.16 9.15 10.35
N SER A 393 -16.45 9.82 9.24
CA SER A 393 -17.33 11.00 9.20
C SER A 393 -18.77 10.65 9.60
N ASN A 394 -19.21 9.42 9.31
CA ASN A 394 -20.51 8.89 9.65
C ASN A 394 -20.57 8.33 11.10
N LYS A 395 -19.43 8.29 11.81
CA LYS A 395 -19.30 7.75 13.16
C LYS A 395 -19.87 6.34 13.26
N ASN A 396 -19.69 5.58 12.19
CA ASN A 396 -20.20 4.23 12.07
C ASN A 396 -19.13 3.19 12.46
N GLY A 397 -17.89 3.64 12.74
CA GLY A 397 -16.75 2.84 13.16
C GLY A 397 -16.03 2.08 12.04
N ILE A 398 -16.38 2.35 10.79
CA ILE A 398 -15.69 1.88 9.59
C ILE A 398 -14.90 3.08 9.07
N PHE A 399 -13.59 2.91 8.91
CA PHE A 399 -12.75 4.04 8.58
C PHE A 399 -12.41 4.07 7.08
N GLY A 400 -12.49 5.23 6.44
CA GLY A 400 -11.96 5.47 5.10
C GLY A 400 -12.90 5.13 3.95
N GLU A 401 -14.20 5.02 4.22
CA GLU A 401 -15.26 4.73 3.26
C GLU A 401 -15.40 5.86 2.22
N PRO A 402 -16.05 5.61 1.06
CA PRO A 402 -16.39 6.69 0.11
C PRO A 402 -17.29 7.78 0.69
N ASP A 403 -18.17 7.41 1.61
CA ASP A 403 -19.03 8.36 2.31
C ASP A 403 -18.29 9.17 3.38
N ASP A 404 -17.04 8.79 3.70
CA ASP A 404 -16.17 9.57 4.56
C ASP A 404 -15.54 10.72 3.78
N SER A 405 -15.40 11.88 4.43
CA SER A 405 -14.69 13.04 3.87
C SER A 405 -13.16 12.83 3.96
N VAL A 406 -12.69 11.71 3.39
CA VAL A 406 -11.30 11.29 3.42
C VAL A 406 -10.45 12.25 2.59
N ASN A 407 -9.36 12.70 3.20
CA ASN A 407 -8.32 13.42 2.51
C ASN A 407 -7.18 12.47 2.15
N LEU A 408 -6.88 12.34 0.87
CA LEU A 408 -5.87 11.38 0.37
C LEU A 408 -4.51 12.02 0.11
N HIS A 409 -4.38 13.33 0.30
CA HIS A 409 -3.08 13.96 0.35
C HIS A 409 -2.44 13.76 1.73
N ALA A 410 -1.18 13.33 1.72
CA ALA A 410 -0.39 13.23 2.93
C ALA A 410 0.18 14.58 3.33
N ASN A 411 0.23 14.83 4.63
CA ASN A 411 0.91 15.97 5.24
C ASN A 411 2.32 15.59 5.72
N VAL A 412 2.53 14.31 6.07
CA VAL A 412 3.83 13.73 6.43
C VAL A 412 4.05 12.41 5.70
N TYR A 413 5.32 12.02 5.52
CA TYR A 413 5.71 10.79 4.85
C TYR A 413 6.00 9.68 5.88
N VAL A 414 5.30 8.56 5.76
CA VAL A 414 5.31 7.48 6.75
C VAL A 414 6.01 6.24 6.21
N GLY A 415 6.75 5.57 7.08
CA GLY A 415 7.23 4.20 6.89
C GLY A 415 7.26 3.48 8.24
N ARG A 416 7.31 2.15 8.21
CA ARG A 416 7.29 1.30 9.39
C ARG A 416 8.60 0.53 9.54
N ALA A 417 9.15 0.51 10.74
CA ALA A 417 10.11 -0.50 11.17
C ALA A 417 9.32 -1.57 11.94
N PRO A 418 8.86 -2.65 11.29
CA PRO A 418 8.05 -3.68 11.93
C PRO A 418 8.98 -4.54 12.78
N VAL A 419 9.21 -4.14 14.04
CA VAL A 419 10.18 -4.81 14.92
C VAL A 419 9.52 -5.03 16.26
N ASP A 420 9.65 -6.22 16.81
CA ASP A 420 9.10 -6.61 18.11
C ASP A 420 10.13 -6.60 19.22
N ASN A 421 11.40 -6.76 18.85
CA ASN A 421 12.48 -6.92 19.82
C ASN A 421 13.77 -6.17 19.46
N HIS A 422 14.73 -6.21 20.39
CA HIS A 422 15.99 -5.49 20.27
C HIS A 422 16.88 -6.01 19.14
N ASP A 423 16.79 -7.30 18.78
CA ASP A 423 17.64 -7.89 17.74
C ASP A 423 17.16 -7.47 16.33
N GLU A 424 15.86 -7.51 16.08
CA GLU A 424 15.24 -7.00 14.85
C GLU A 424 15.46 -5.51 14.67
N LEU A 425 15.24 -4.72 15.73
CA LEU A 425 15.52 -3.29 15.75
C LEU A 425 16.99 -3.02 15.39
N SER A 426 17.92 -3.75 16.02
CA SER A 426 19.35 -3.62 15.76
C SER A 426 19.69 -3.93 14.30
N ASN A 427 19.09 -4.97 13.72
CA ASN A 427 19.25 -5.30 12.30
C ASN A 427 18.68 -4.22 11.39
N PHE A 428 17.45 -3.76 11.62
CA PHE A 428 16.80 -2.71 10.85
C PHE A 428 17.64 -1.43 10.80
N VAL A 429 18.05 -0.93 11.98
CA VAL A 429 18.86 0.29 12.10
C VAL A 429 20.22 0.10 11.44
N ARG A 430 20.87 -1.04 11.66
CA ARG A 430 22.18 -1.36 11.06
C ARG A 430 22.10 -1.37 9.54
N LYS A 431 21.08 -2.03 8.96
CA LYS A 431 20.88 -2.11 7.50
C LYS A 431 20.62 -0.73 6.90
N THR A 432 19.75 0.06 7.53
CA THR A 432 19.45 1.44 7.12
C THR A 432 20.71 2.30 7.09
N ILE A 433 21.47 2.35 8.20
CA ILE A 433 22.70 3.15 8.28
C ILE A 433 23.76 2.63 7.30
N ALA A 434 23.92 1.31 7.16
CA ALA A 434 24.89 0.72 6.25
C ALA A 434 24.59 1.06 4.79
N TYR A 435 23.32 0.99 4.39
CA TYR A 435 22.88 1.37 3.06
C TYR A 435 23.14 2.86 2.81
N GLU A 436 22.67 3.75 3.68
CA GLU A 436 22.86 5.21 3.53
C GLU A 436 24.33 5.66 3.59
N SER A 437 25.21 4.82 4.18
CA SER A 437 26.66 5.05 4.20
C SER A 437 27.37 4.54 2.94
N THR A 438 26.64 3.92 2.01
CA THR A 438 27.21 3.40 0.76
C THR A 438 27.74 4.53 -0.10
N ASN A 439 28.96 4.37 -0.62
CA ASN A 439 29.49 5.31 -1.60
C ASN A 439 28.74 5.14 -2.93
N ILE A 440 28.27 6.24 -3.53
CA ILE A 440 27.58 6.25 -4.83
C ILE A 440 28.40 5.65 -6.00
N THR A 441 29.70 5.40 -5.81
CA THR A 441 30.54 4.69 -6.79
C THR A 441 30.55 3.16 -6.62
N ASP A 442 29.86 2.63 -5.60
CA ASP A 442 29.77 1.19 -5.38
C ASP A 442 28.91 0.54 -6.47
N ARG A 443 29.44 -0.51 -7.11
CA ARG A 443 28.85 -1.09 -8.31
C ARG A 443 27.50 -1.77 -8.05
N TYR A 444 27.22 -2.25 -6.83
CA TYR A 444 25.93 -2.90 -6.57
C TYR A 444 24.75 -1.93 -6.75
N LEU A 445 24.95 -0.62 -6.54
CA LEU A 445 23.94 0.43 -6.74
C LEU A 445 23.44 0.55 -8.19
N ALA A 446 24.11 -0.08 -9.16
CA ALA A 446 23.63 -0.14 -10.53
C ALA A 446 22.75 -1.37 -10.80
N GLY A 447 22.72 -2.37 -9.93
CA GLY A 447 22.05 -3.65 -10.18
C GLY A 447 20.55 -3.61 -9.88
N VAL A 448 19.71 -3.74 -10.92
CA VAL A 448 18.25 -3.77 -10.81
C VAL A 448 17.71 -5.08 -11.39
N TRP A 449 16.94 -5.82 -10.60
CA TRP A 449 16.31 -7.07 -11.03
C TRP A 449 14.81 -6.84 -11.18
N LEU A 450 14.30 -7.12 -12.38
CA LEU A 450 12.87 -7.22 -12.65
C LEU A 450 12.49 -8.70 -12.60
N VAL A 451 11.65 -9.07 -11.64
CA VAL A 451 11.32 -10.46 -11.32
C VAL A 451 9.84 -10.69 -11.63
N GLY A 452 9.57 -11.71 -12.44
CA GLY A 452 8.23 -12.03 -12.93
C GLY A 452 7.92 -13.51 -12.73
N GLU A 453 6.96 -13.83 -11.86
CA GLU A 453 6.46 -15.19 -11.69
C GLU A 453 5.28 -15.47 -12.63
N TYR A 454 5.08 -16.74 -12.96
CA TYR A 454 3.84 -17.21 -13.55
C TYR A 454 2.72 -17.08 -12.50
N THR A 455 1.67 -16.32 -12.82
CA THR A 455 0.49 -16.24 -11.96
C THR A 455 -0.49 -17.32 -12.40
N GLU A 456 -0.75 -18.28 -11.51
CA GLU A 456 -1.67 -19.39 -11.78
C GLU A 456 -3.06 -18.91 -12.24
N PRO A 457 -3.76 -19.68 -13.09
CA PRO A 457 -5.02 -19.25 -13.67
C PRO A 457 -6.09 -19.13 -12.58
N MET A 458 -6.81 -18.01 -12.60
CA MET A 458 -7.74 -17.64 -11.53
C MET A 458 -9.16 -18.17 -11.70
N VAL A 459 -9.33 -19.26 -12.46
CA VAL A 459 -10.63 -19.88 -12.72
C VAL A 459 -10.47 -21.38 -12.91
N TYR A 460 -11.11 -22.17 -12.06
CA TYR A 460 -11.54 -23.53 -12.39
C TYR A 460 -13.06 -23.47 -12.57
N SER A 461 -13.57 -23.77 -13.77
CA SER A 461 -14.97 -24.19 -13.84
C SER A 461 -15.06 -25.59 -13.22
N LYS A 462 -16.10 -25.83 -12.42
CA LYS A 462 -16.47 -27.19 -12.02
C LYS A 462 -16.58 -28.01 -13.30
N ALA A 463 -15.71 -29.00 -13.51
CA ALA A 463 -16.01 -30.05 -14.46
C ALA A 463 -17.35 -30.64 -14.01
N ASP A 464 -18.34 -30.71 -14.90
CA ASP A 464 -19.55 -31.46 -14.59
C ASP A 464 -19.10 -32.89 -14.25
N GLU A 465 -19.29 -33.31 -12.99
CA GLU A 465 -18.85 -34.63 -12.51
C GLU A 465 -19.47 -35.78 -13.32
N ASP A 466 -20.52 -35.49 -14.10
CA ASP A 466 -21.26 -36.42 -14.94
C ASP A 466 -20.70 -36.58 -16.38
N ASP A 467 -19.74 -35.76 -16.83
CA ASP A 467 -19.12 -35.89 -18.16
C ASP A 467 -17.58 -35.76 -18.14
N PRO A 468 -16.83 -36.86 -17.96
CA PRO A 468 -15.37 -36.85 -17.95
C PRO A 468 -14.72 -36.57 -19.32
N GLU A 469 -15.50 -36.36 -20.40
CA GLU A 469 -15.00 -35.89 -21.71
C GLU A 469 -15.25 -34.39 -21.96
N ASP A 470 -16.02 -33.68 -21.13
CA ASP A 470 -16.15 -32.22 -21.22
C ASP A 470 -14.93 -31.61 -20.54
N GLU A 471 -13.92 -31.25 -21.33
CA GLU A 471 -12.79 -30.46 -20.82
C GLU A 471 -13.34 -29.20 -20.14
N PRO A 472 -12.80 -28.80 -18.97
CA PRO A 472 -13.29 -27.64 -18.26
C PRO A 472 -13.31 -26.43 -19.19
N ARG A 473 -14.52 -25.99 -19.57
CA ARG A 473 -14.74 -24.75 -20.33
C ARG A 473 -14.61 -23.54 -19.42
N GLY A 474 -13.53 -23.51 -18.67
CA GLY A 474 -13.10 -22.37 -17.86
C GLY A 474 -12.06 -21.62 -18.67
N THR A 475 -12.37 -20.37 -19.00
CA THR A 475 -11.40 -19.37 -19.48
C THR A 475 -10.38 -19.12 -18.37
N ALA A 476 -9.37 -19.99 -18.29
CA ALA A 476 -8.18 -19.77 -17.50
C ALA A 476 -7.47 -18.53 -18.06
N THR A 477 -7.41 -17.45 -17.29
CA THR A 477 -6.59 -16.28 -17.61
C THR A 477 -5.18 -16.54 -17.08
N TRP A 478 -4.24 -16.79 -17.99
CA TRP A 478 -2.82 -17.04 -17.68
C TRP A 478 -2.11 -15.69 -17.75
N ALA A 479 -1.26 -15.38 -16.77
CA ALA A 479 -0.36 -14.23 -16.92
C ALA A 479 1.05 -14.50 -16.46
N TRP A 480 1.95 -13.82 -17.14
CA TRP A 480 3.36 -13.79 -16.80
C TRP A 480 3.63 -12.47 -16.10
N GLY A 481 4.13 -12.51 -14.87
CA GLY A 481 4.60 -11.31 -14.18
C GLY A 481 5.65 -10.54 -14.99
N GLY A 482 6.36 -11.23 -15.90
CA GLY A 482 7.27 -10.62 -16.87
C GLY A 482 6.60 -9.65 -17.84
N ASP A 483 5.31 -9.81 -18.17
CA ASP A 483 4.57 -8.90 -19.06
C ASP A 483 4.39 -7.53 -18.36
N TYR A 484 4.06 -7.54 -17.07
CA TYR A 484 3.97 -6.33 -16.24
C TYR A 484 5.33 -5.66 -16.07
N LYS A 485 6.39 -6.45 -15.90
CA LYS A 485 7.74 -5.91 -15.71
C LYS A 485 8.33 -5.34 -17.01
N ASP A 486 7.83 -5.73 -18.17
CA ASP A 486 8.23 -5.12 -19.44
C ASP A 486 7.76 -3.68 -19.57
N GLU A 487 6.68 -3.27 -18.91
CA GLU A 487 6.24 -1.86 -18.84
C GLU A 487 7.10 -1.03 -17.88
N ILE A 488 7.70 -1.66 -16.87
CA ILE A 488 8.56 -1.00 -15.89
C ILE A 488 9.99 -0.82 -16.42
N LYS A 489 10.48 -1.80 -17.19
CA LYS A 489 11.86 -1.83 -17.70
C LYS A 489 12.31 -0.55 -18.43
N PRO A 490 11.50 0.08 -19.30
CA PRO A 490 11.89 1.28 -20.04
C PRO A 490 12.08 2.53 -19.15
N LEU A 491 11.53 2.53 -17.93
CA LEU A 491 11.65 3.66 -17.00
C LEU A 491 13.06 3.78 -16.41
N PHE A 492 13.82 2.68 -16.37
CA PHE A 492 15.18 2.68 -15.82
C PHE A 492 16.19 3.24 -16.83
N PRO A 493 16.92 4.33 -16.51
CA PRO A 493 17.94 4.87 -17.40
C PRO A 493 19.07 3.86 -17.65
N THR A 494 19.17 3.36 -18.87
CA THR A 494 20.12 2.31 -19.27
C THR A 494 21.60 2.72 -19.23
N ASP A 495 21.87 4.03 -19.13
CA ASP A 495 23.21 4.60 -18.91
C ASP A 495 23.62 4.63 -17.43
N VAL A 496 22.66 4.38 -16.53
CA VAL A 496 22.84 4.41 -15.06
C VAL A 496 22.72 3.01 -14.46
N PHE A 497 21.70 2.25 -14.87
CA PHE A 497 21.37 0.95 -14.28
C PHE A 497 21.66 -0.22 -15.22
N TYR A 498 22.14 -1.31 -14.62
CA TYR A 498 22.19 -2.62 -15.22
C TYR A 498 20.93 -3.40 -14.83
N VAL A 499 19.96 -3.40 -15.74
CA VAL A 499 18.66 -4.06 -15.53
C VAL A 499 18.73 -5.51 -16.02
N LYS A 500 18.58 -6.45 -15.09
CA LYS A 500 18.38 -7.88 -15.38
C LYS A 500 16.90 -8.26 -15.26
N ILE A 501 16.50 -9.23 -16.06
CA ILE A 501 15.17 -9.86 -15.98
C ILE A 501 15.31 -11.27 -15.41
N LEU A 502 14.34 -11.67 -14.61
CA LEU A 502 14.18 -13.04 -14.12
C LEU A 502 12.70 -13.40 -14.22
N TYR A 503 12.29 -13.86 -15.39
CA TYR A 503 10.89 -14.13 -15.72
C TYR A 503 10.67 -15.64 -15.94
N ASP A 504 9.55 -16.15 -15.45
CA ASP A 504 9.17 -17.55 -15.65
C ASP A 504 9.02 -17.87 -17.14
N ARG A 505 8.36 -17.00 -17.91
CA ARG A 505 8.16 -17.17 -19.36
C ARG A 505 9.46 -17.39 -20.13
N GLU A 506 10.56 -16.80 -19.68
CA GLU A 506 11.87 -16.89 -20.34
C GLU A 506 12.71 -18.08 -19.83
N THR A 507 12.32 -18.70 -18.72
CA THR A 507 13.12 -19.72 -18.05
C THR A 507 12.63 -21.12 -18.40
N LYS A 508 13.35 -21.81 -19.28
CA LYS A 508 13.04 -23.22 -19.59
C LYS A 508 13.41 -24.12 -18.41
N GLY A 509 12.50 -25.03 -18.07
CA GLY A 509 12.69 -26.05 -17.05
C GLY A 509 13.79 -27.04 -17.40
N ASP A 510 14.13 -27.87 -16.43
CA ASP A 510 15.20 -28.88 -16.54
C ASP A 510 14.98 -29.84 -17.73
N GLU A 511 16.03 -30.57 -18.14
CA GLU A 511 15.99 -31.51 -19.28
C GLU A 511 14.85 -32.55 -19.22
N CYS A 512 14.32 -32.82 -18.02
CA CYS A 512 13.22 -33.75 -17.77
C CYS A 512 11.82 -33.11 -17.88
N ASP A 513 11.70 -31.79 -17.89
CA ASP A 513 10.44 -31.03 -18.03
C ASP A 513 10.69 -29.71 -18.77
N CYS A 514 11.14 -29.83 -20.03
CA CYS A 514 11.56 -28.70 -20.86
C CYS A 514 10.43 -27.72 -21.24
N ASN A 515 9.19 -28.05 -20.89
CA ASN A 515 8.00 -27.21 -21.11
C ASN A 515 7.60 -26.44 -19.84
N LYS A 516 8.21 -26.71 -18.68
CA LYS A 516 8.00 -25.87 -17.50
C LYS A 516 8.71 -24.55 -17.69
N HIS A 517 7.98 -23.48 -17.42
CA HIS A 517 8.48 -22.11 -17.43
C HIS A 517 8.61 -21.64 -15.98
N ASP A 518 9.77 -21.85 -15.36
CA ASP A 518 9.93 -21.72 -13.91
C ASP A 518 11.39 -21.42 -13.51
N TRP A 519 11.68 -20.20 -13.04
CA TRP A 519 12.99 -19.88 -12.47
C TRP A 519 13.14 -20.37 -11.04
N SER A 520 14.29 -20.97 -10.74
CA SER A 520 14.61 -21.45 -9.39
C SER A 520 14.89 -20.30 -8.42
N ARG A 521 14.25 -20.32 -7.24
CA ARG A 521 14.52 -19.38 -6.13
C ARG A 521 16.00 -19.22 -5.78
N THR A 522 16.79 -20.28 -5.99
CA THR A 522 18.22 -20.32 -5.68
C THR A 522 19.03 -19.33 -6.53
N VAL A 523 18.56 -18.99 -7.73
CA VAL A 523 19.18 -17.99 -8.62
C VAL A 523 19.10 -16.61 -7.97
N LEU A 524 17.91 -16.21 -7.52
CA LEU A 524 17.71 -14.91 -6.89
C LEU A 524 18.44 -14.82 -5.54
N ILE A 525 18.35 -15.86 -4.70
CA ILE A 525 19.07 -15.94 -3.42
C ILE A 525 20.58 -15.80 -3.63
N LYS A 526 21.14 -16.45 -4.66
CA LYS A 526 22.57 -16.36 -4.98
C LYS A 526 22.97 -14.93 -5.34
N ASP A 527 22.16 -14.22 -6.13
CA ASP A 527 22.47 -12.86 -6.56
C ASP A 527 22.31 -11.84 -5.40
N ILE A 528 21.31 -12.04 -4.53
CA ILE A 528 21.15 -11.26 -3.28
C ILE A 528 22.39 -11.46 -2.41
N ASN A 529 22.72 -12.70 -2.04
CA ASN A 529 23.87 -13.03 -1.19
C ASN A 529 25.22 -12.64 -1.82
N GLY A 530 25.28 -12.60 -3.14
CA GLY A 530 26.40 -12.09 -3.93
C GLY A 530 26.61 -10.58 -3.84
N ASN A 531 25.68 -9.84 -3.25
CA ASN A 531 25.68 -8.37 -3.16
C ASN A 531 25.64 -7.69 -4.53
N TYR A 532 24.91 -8.27 -5.50
CA TYR A 532 24.80 -7.72 -6.85
C TYR A 532 23.58 -6.84 -7.06
N ILE A 533 22.62 -6.89 -6.14
CA ILE A 533 21.29 -6.30 -6.32
C ILE A 533 21.14 -5.09 -5.41
N HIS A 534 20.80 -3.95 -6.00
CA HIS A 534 20.38 -2.75 -5.29
C HIS A 534 18.86 -2.62 -5.24
N ALA A 535 18.15 -2.99 -6.31
CA ALA A 535 16.70 -3.00 -6.32
C ALA A 535 16.12 -4.28 -6.93
N ILE A 536 15.03 -4.76 -6.34
CA ILE A 536 14.18 -5.81 -6.91
C ILE A 536 12.79 -5.21 -7.12
N ASN A 537 12.29 -5.26 -8.35
CA ASN A 537 10.90 -4.98 -8.65
C ASN A 537 10.22 -6.28 -9.08
N HIS A 538 9.16 -6.66 -8.38
CA HIS A 538 8.59 -8.00 -8.43
C HIS A 538 7.09 -7.97 -8.79
N MET A 539 6.71 -8.87 -9.70
CA MET A 539 5.33 -9.24 -9.96
C MET A 539 5.19 -10.75 -9.90
N GLY A 540 4.31 -11.24 -9.04
CA GLY A 540 4.09 -12.66 -8.83
C GLY A 540 3.01 -12.92 -7.78
N THR A 541 2.74 -14.19 -7.54
CA THR A 541 1.81 -14.64 -6.50
C THR A 541 2.59 -15.03 -5.24
N SER A 542 1.99 -14.77 -4.08
CA SER A 542 2.42 -15.40 -2.84
C SER A 542 1.97 -16.87 -2.82
N ASN A 543 2.60 -17.70 -1.98
CA ASN A 543 2.31 -19.14 -1.92
C ASN A 543 0.86 -19.34 -1.50
N PHE A 544 0.13 -20.12 -2.30
CA PHE A 544 -1.27 -20.46 -2.11
C PHE A 544 -1.62 -20.95 -0.68
N CYS A 545 -0.73 -21.72 -0.04
CA CYS A 545 -0.99 -22.27 1.29
C CYS A 545 -0.55 -21.34 2.44
N ASP A 546 0.22 -20.29 2.13
CA ASP A 546 0.76 -19.36 3.13
C ASP A 546 1.12 -18.02 2.46
N ILE A 547 0.07 -17.24 2.16
CA ILE A 547 0.14 -16.03 1.33
C ILE A 547 0.86 -14.88 2.06
N VAL A 548 0.79 -14.86 3.40
CA VAL A 548 1.44 -13.87 4.26
C VAL A 548 2.94 -14.13 4.34
N ALA A 549 3.36 -15.40 4.35
CA ALA A 549 4.73 -15.78 4.63
C ALA A 549 5.57 -16.15 3.38
N TYR A 550 5.17 -15.69 2.17
CA TYR A 550 5.87 -16.01 0.93
C TYR A 550 5.83 -14.91 -0.14
N VAL A 551 6.95 -14.67 -0.83
CA VAL A 551 7.06 -13.74 -1.98
C VAL A 551 8.34 -14.05 -2.79
N MET A 552 8.38 -13.77 -4.10
CA MET A 552 9.57 -14.01 -4.95
C MET A 552 10.11 -15.44 -4.84
N LYS A 553 9.21 -16.42 -4.82
CA LYS A 553 9.50 -17.83 -4.56
C LYS A 553 10.23 -18.14 -3.25
N MET A 554 10.21 -17.24 -2.27
CA MET A 554 10.89 -17.36 -0.98
C MET A 554 9.87 -17.28 0.15
N GLY A 555 9.94 -18.23 1.10
CA GLY A 555 9.24 -18.10 2.39
C GLY A 555 10.08 -17.34 3.41
N TYR A 556 9.49 -16.92 4.54
CA TYR A 556 10.18 -16.19 5.62
C TYR A 556 11.51 -16.84 6.07
N ASN A 557 11.54 -18.16 6.25
CA ASN A 557 12.76 -18.90 6.59
C ASN A 557 13.92 -18.70 5.58
N HIS A 558 13.60 -18.44 4.31
CA HIS A 558 14.61 -18.14 3.29
C HIS A 558 15.08 -16.69 3.39
N ALA A 559 14.18 -15.75 3.71
CA ALA A 559 14.52 -14.35 3.97
C ALA A 559 15.47 -14.24 5.17
N ASP A 560 15.18 -14.97 6.26
CA ASP A 560 16.02 -15.03 7.46
C ASP A 560 17.43 -15.61 7.19
N ALA A 561 17.52 -16.53 6.23
CA ALA A 561 18.76 -17.20 5.86
C ALA A 561 19.66 -16.37 4.91
N LEU A 562 19.18 -15.22 4.42
CA LEU A 562 19.98 -14.34 3.58
C LEU A 562 21.18 -13.79 4.34
N ASN A 563 22.33 -13.73 3.67
CA ASN A 563 23.61 -13.34 4.26
C ASN A 563 24.30 -12.20 3.50
N ASN A 564 23.57 -11.50 2.64
CA ASN A 564 24.05 -10.30 1.98
C ASN A 564 24.44 -9.21 2.99
N THR A 565 25.48 -8.46 2.62
CA THR A 565 26.03 -7.33 3.39
C THR A 565 25.77 -5.99 2.69
N LYS A 566 25.27 -6.03 1.45
CA LYS A 566 24.69 -4.92 0.72
C LYS A 566 23.19 -5.16 0.62
N TYR A 567 22.42 -4.23 1.16
CA TYR A 567 20.99 -4.38 1.33
C TYR A 567 20.27 -3.78 0.14
N PHE A 568 19.25 -4.48 -0.35
CA PHE A 568 18.48 -4.05 -1.51
C PHE A 568 17.19 -3.33 -1.09
N PHE A 569 16.62 -2.58 -2.04
CA PHE A 569 15.26 -2.06 -1.99
C PHE A 569 14.33 -3.03 -2.72
N GLY A 570 13.20 -3.40 -2.10
CA GLY A 570 12.18 -4.23 -2.75
C GLY A 570 10.92 -3.45 -3.07
N TYR A 571 10.30 -3.75 -4.22
CA TYR A 571 8.94 -3.31 -4.56
C TYR A 571 8.20 -4.52 -5.13
N SER A 572 7.11 -4.96 -4.50
CA SER A 572 6.37 -6.14 -4.91
C SER A 572 4.88 -5.85 -5.07
N LEU A 573 4.32 -6.34 -6.17
CA LEU A 573 2.87 -6.32 -6.40
C LEU A 573 2.16 -7.49 -5.70
N ALA A 574 2.88 -8.52 -5.24
CA ALA A 574 2.27 -9.69 -4.61
C ALA A 574 1.31 -9.32 -3.47
N GLY A 575 0.19 -10.05 -3.37
CA GLY A 575 -0.79 -9.84 -2.30
C GLY A 575 -0.30 -10.35 -0.95
N TYR A 576 -0.69 -9.68 0.13
CA TYR A 576 -0.46 -10.06 1.54
C TYR A 576 1.01 -10.21 1.99
N ALA A 577 1.98 -10.04 1.10
CA ALA A 577 3.39 -10.17 1.44
C ALA A 577 3.87 -9.13 2.47
N ALA A 578 3.19 -7.97 2.56
CA ALA A 578 3.42 -6.94 3.59
C ALA A 578 2.25 -6.87 4.57
N SER A 579 1.50 -7.95 4.81
CA SER A 579 0.43 -8.01 5.81
C SER A 579 1.02 -7.96 7.22
N PHE A 580 1.55 -6.79 7.59
CA PHE A 580 2.22 -6.53 8.89
C PHE A 580 1.25 -6.54 10.08
N ASP A 581 -0.06 -6.65 9.82
CA ASP A 581 -1.03 -6.98 10.86
C ASP A 581 -1.20 -8.50 11.01
N ASN A 582 -0.44 -9.29 10.26
CA ASN A 582 -0.37 -10.73 10.22
C ASN A 582 -1.70 -11.41 9.89
N ARG A 583 -2.56 -10.73 9.11
CA ARG A 583 -3.88 -11.23 8.73
C ARG A 583 -3.87 -11.90 7.36
N ASP A 584 -4.54 -13.04 7.25
CA ASP A 584 -4.79 -13.72 5.99
C ASP A 584 -6.09 -13.24 5.30
N PRO A 585 -6.40 -13.72 4.09
CA PRO A 585 -7.63 -13.38 3.38
C PRO A 585 -8.93 -13.84 4.05
N ALA A 586 -8.86 -14.83 4.95
CA ALA A 586 -10.01 -15.28 5.73
C ALA A 586 -10.24 -14.43 6.99
N GLY A 587 -9.47 -13.34 7.18
CA GLY A 587 -9.55 -12.49 8.36
C GLY A 587 -8.94 -13.13 9.61
N VAL A 588 -8.14 -14.18 9.44
CA VAL A 588 -7.46 -14.91 10.51
C VAL A 588 -6.06 -14.32 10.69
N TYR A 589 -5.73 -13.95 11.93
CA TYR A 589 -4.37 -13.58 12.29
C TYR A 589 -3.50 -14.84 12.39
N LEU A 590 -2.27 -14.78 11.88
CA LEU A 590 -1.30 -15.86 11.81
C LEU A 590 -0.20 -15.70 12.88
N PRO A 591 0.43 -16.80 13.35
CA PRO A 591 1.37 -16.77 14.47
C PRO A 591 2.81 -16.40 14.06
N HIS A 592 2.99 -15.88 12.85
CA HIS A 592 4.28 -15.49 12.28
C HIS A 592 4.13 -14.17 11.55
N ASP A 593 5.25 -13.46 11.41
CA ASP A 593 5.26 -12.18 10.69
C ASP A 593 5.10 -12.40 9.18
N SER A 594 4.74 -11.33 8.48
CA SER A 594 4.73 -11.34 7.04
C SER A 594 6.13 -11.47 6.46
N VAL A 595 6.25 -12.11 5.30
CA VAL A 595 7.57 -12.38 4.70
C VAL A 595 8.38 -11.10 4.47
N LEU A 596 7.72 -9.97 4.18
CA LEU A 596 8.42 -8.71 3.97
C LEU A 596 8.95 -8.09 5.28
N GLU A 597 8.37 -8.42 6.44
CA GLU A 597 8.93 -8.08 7.74
C GLU A 597 10.26 -8.79 7.94
N HIS A 598 10.29 -10.11 7.73
CA HIS A 598 11.54 -10.88 7.76
C HIS A 598 12.62 -10.31 6.83
N PHE A 599 12.27 -9.87 5.61
CA PHE A 599 13.24 -9.21 4.72
C PHE A 599 13.86 -7.94 5.33
N VAL A 600 13.10 -7.15 6.10
CA VAL A 600 13.56 -5.88 6.68
C VAL A 600 14.10 -6.01 8.11
N THR A 601 13.76 -7.06 8.84
CA THR A 601 14.18 -7.29 10.24
C THR A 601 15.30 -8.32 10.42
N ALA A 602 15.47 -9.25 9.47
CA ALA A 602 16.56 -10.23 9.52
C ALA A 602 17.95 -9.58 9.32
N PRO A 603 19.06 -10.27 9.68
CA PRO A 603 20.40 -9.72 9.52
C PRO A 603 20.79 -9.40 8.07
N GLY A 604 20.35 -10.22 7.11
CA GLY A 604 20.45 -10.00 5.67
C GLY A 604 19.21 -9.31 5.09
N GLY A 605 18.94 -9.52 3.81
CA GLY A 605 17.71 -9.04 3.15
C GLY A 605 17.75 -7.59 2.71
N ALA A 606 16.61 -6.92 2.85
CA ALA A 606 16.35 -5.57 2.35
C ALA A 606 16.60 -4.51 3.44
N PHE A 607 16.88 -3.28 3.02
CA PHE A 607 16.83 -2.12 3.93
C PHE A 607 15.45 -1.46 3.95
N ALA A 608 14.66 -1.66 2.89
CA ALA A 608 13.28 -1.21 2.77
C ALA A 608 12.54 -2.06 1.72
N PHE A 609 11.24 -2.22 1.91
CA PHE A 609 10.36 -2.94 1.00
C PHE A 609 9.00 -2.23 0.90
N ILE A 610 8.49 -2.05 -0.32
CA ILE A 610 7.12 -1.63 -0.59
C ILE A 610 6.32 -2.87 -1.03
N GLY A 611 5.18 -3.10 -0.38
CA GLY A 611 4.32 -4.24 -0.68
C GLY A 611 2.88 -4.02 -0.20
N ASN A 612 2.03 -5.00 -0.50
CA ASN A 612 0.61 -4.95 -0.18
C ASN A 612 0.29 -5.66 1.14
N THR A 613 -0.49 -5.00 2.01
CA THR A 613 -1.08 -5.62 3.19
C THR A 613 -2.24 -6.56 2.86
N ARG A 614 -2.87 -6.34 1.70
CA ARG A 614 -3.94 -7.19 1.15
C ARG A 614 -3.61 -7.59 -0.28
N TYR A 615 -4.60 -7.99 -1.08
CA TYR A 615 -4.32 -8.40 -2.44
C TYR A 615 -3.69 -7.27 -3.26
N GLY A 616 -2.74 -7.60 -4.12
CA GLY A 616 -2.51 -6.74 -5.28
C GLY A 616 -3.56 -7.08 -6.34
N LEU A 617 -4.08 -6.06 -7.02
CA LEU A 617 -5.11 -6.23 -8.05
C LEU A 617 -4.51 -6.11 -9.45
N THR A 618 -4.99 -6.94 -10.36
CA THR A 618 -4.67 -6.92 -11.79
C THR A 618 -5.93 -6.85 -12.64
N ASP A 619 -5.83 -6.38 -13.88
CA ASP A 619 -6.95 -6.42 -14.83
C ASP A 619 -7.20 -7.89 -15.29
N LEU A 620 -8.47 -8.28 -15.43
CA LEU A 620 -8.91 -9.54 -16.05
C LEU A 620 -8.47 -9.67 -17.52
N ASN A 621 -8.38 -8.56 -18.26
CA ASN A 621 -7.85 -8.54 -19.62
C ASN A 621 -6.33 -8.39 -19.59
N MET A 622 -5.66 -9.49 -19.24
CA MET A 622 -4.20 -9.54 -19.03
C MET A 622 -3.37 -9.28 -20.31
N ASN A 623 -4.01 -9.10 -21.47
CA ASN A 623 -3.36 -8.71 -22.72
C ASN A 623 -3.08 -7.19 -22.81
N ASN A 624 -3.58 -6.38 -21.86
CA ASN A 624 -3.26 -4.96 -21.73
C ASN A 624 -2.84 -4.63 -20.28
N PRO A 625 -1.57 -4.87 -19.90
CA PRO A 625 -1.11 -4.65 -18.52
C PRO A 625 -1.30 -3.20 -18.04
N ASP A 626 -1.34 -2.21 -18.95
CA ASP A 626 -1.50 -0.77 -18.69
C ASP A 626 -2.72 -0.42 -17.81
N ASP A 627 -3.75 -1.27 -17.83
CA ASP A 627 -5.01 -1.03 -17.15
C ASP A 627 -5.06 -1.63 -15.72
N SER A 628 -4.02 -2.38 -15.30
CA SER A 628 -3.91 -2.98 -13.97
C SER A 628 -3.73 -1.95 -12.85
N PRO A 629 -4.57 -1.94 -11.79
CA PRO A 629 -4.44 -1.02 -10.67
C PRO A 629 -3.09 -1.08 -9.96
N SER A 630 -2.55 -2.28 -9.72
CA SER A 630 -1.26 -2.42 -9.03
C SER A 630 -0.09 -1.98 -9.91
N LEU A 631 -0.17 -2.22 -11.22
CA LEU A 631 0.86 -1.77 -12.15
C LEU A 631 0.90 -0.26 -12.25
N LYS A 632 -0.26 0.41 -12.23
CA LYS A 632 -0.34 1.89 -12.26
C LYS A 632 0.48 2.52 -11.13
N PHE A 633 0.38 2.00 -9.90
CA PHE A 633 1.17 2.50 -8.78
C PHE A 633 2.66 2.16 -8.89
N ASP A 634 3.00 0.96 -9.36
CA ASP A 634 4.39 0.56 -9.59
C ASP A 634 5.08 1.43 -10.67
N HIS A 635 4.40 1.64 -11.79
CA HIS A 635 4.86 2.50 -12.88
C HIS A 635 5.05 3.95 -12.38
N ALA A 636 4.03 4.51 -11.71
CA ALA A 636 4.10 5.86 -11.16
C ALA A 636 5.21 6.00 -10.11
N PHE A 637 5.49 4.97 -9.32
CA PHE A 637 6.59 4.99 -8.36
C PHE A 637 7.94 5.18 -9.05
N TRP A 638 8.22 4.44 -10.13
CA TRP A 638 9.49 4.55 -10.84
C TRP A 638 9.59 5.80 -11.71
N GLU A 639 8.47 6.27 -12.29
CA GLU A 639 8.43 7.58 -12.96
C GLU A 639 8.78 8.70 -12.00
N GLU A 640 8.14 8.73 -10.83
CA GLU A 640 8.42 9.72 -9.79
C GLU A 640 9.83 9.55 -9.23
N MET A 641 10.31 8.31 -9.05
CA MET A 641 11.69 8.03 -8.60
C MET A 641 12.75 8.57 -9.56
N PHE A 642 12.49 8.63 -10.86
CA PHE A 642 13.48 9.09 -11.85
C PHE A 642 13.19 10.49 -12.40
N ASN A 643 12.09 11.12 -12.00
CA ASN A 643 11.80 12.53 -12.29
C ASN A 643 12.92 13.45 -11.75
N ALA A 644 13.50 14.32 -12.58
CA ALA A 644 14.64 15.15 -12.18
C ALA A 644 14.31 16.16 -11.06
N GLU A 645 13.03 16.52 -10.91
CA GLU A 645 12.56 17.54 -9.97
C GLU A 645 12.14 16.94 -8.61
N SER A 646 12.05 15.60 -8.52
CA SER A 646 11.57 14.92 -7.31
C SER A 646 12.68 14.63 -6.29
N ALA A 647 12.29 14.70 -5.01
CA ALA A 647 13.10 14.15 -3.93
C ALA A 647 13.19 12.62 -4.06
N LYS A 648 14.34 12.04 -3.73
CA LYS A 648 14.60 10.59 -3.88
C LYS A 648 14.33 9.78 -2.60
N ASN A 649 13.72 10.39 -1.58
CA ASN A 649 13.36 9.71 -0.34
C ASN A 649 12.19 8.75 -0.61
N ILE A 650 12.38 7.46 -0.31
CA ILE A 650 11.48 6.39 -0.76
C ILE A 650 10.05 6.59 -0.23
N GLY A 651 9.89 7.03 1.03
CA GLY A 651 8.57 7.32 1.59
C GLY A 651 7.86 8.48 0.90
N LYS A 652 8.61 9.51 0.49
CA LYS A 652 8.06 10.65 -0.27
C LYS A 652 7.65 10.24 -1.67
N VAL A 653 8.52 9.53 -2.39
CA VAL A 653 8.22 9.02 -3.74
C VAL A 653 7.01 8.10 -3.73
N ASN A 654 6.92 7.16 -2.78
CA ASN A 654 5.78 6.25 -2.65
C ASN A 654 4.46 7.00 -2.45
N GLN A 655 4.47 8.09 -1.69
CA GLN A 655 3.25 8.84 -1.45
C GLN A 655 2.88 9.74 -2.64
N LEU A 656 3.84 10.41 -3.26
CA LEU A 656 3.59 11.26 -4.43
C LEU A 656 3.12 10.46 -5.65
N SER A 657 3.70 9.26 -5.88
CA SER A 657 3.25 8.38 -6.95
C SER A 657 1.79 7.96 -6.76
N LYS A 658 1.40 7.66 -5.51
CA LYS A 658 0.03 7.37 -5.16
C LYS A 658 -0.91 8.56 -5.40
N GLU A 659 -0.54 9.76 -4.94
CA GLU A 659 -1.35 10.99 -5.07
C GLU A 659 -1.68 11.40 -6.53
N THR A 660 -0.92 10.90 -7.50
CA THR A 660 -1.17 11.12 -8.94
C THR A 660 -2.56 10.63 -9.38
N PHE A 661 -3.06 9.57 -8.75
CA PHE A 661 -4.33 8.90 -9.10
C PHE A 661 -5.52 9.36 -8.27
N ILE A 662 -5.40 10.44 -7.46
CA ILE A 662 -6.53 10.97 -6.67
C ILE A 662 -7.72 11.34 -7.58
N GLY A 663 -7.44 11.81 -8.80
CA GLY A 663 -8.46 12.10 -9.80
C GLY A 663 -9.25 10.88 -10.29
N ASP A 664 -8.74 9.68 -10.08
CA ASP A 664 -9.36 8.43 -10.56
C ASP A 664 -10.27 7.77 -9.48
N PHE A 665 -10.32 8.31 -8.26
CA PHE A 665 -11.19 7.81 -7.19
C PHE A 665 -12.61 8.40 -7.28
N ASN A 666 -13.44 7.86 -8.17
CA ASN A 666 -14.87 8.19 -8.20
C ASN A 666 -15.67 7.29 -7.24
N ASP A 667 -16.69 7.87 -6.60
CA ASP A 667 -17.38 7.33 -5.40
C ASP A 667 -17.92 5.89 -5.54
N ASP A 668 -18.42 5.47 -6.70
CA ASP A 668 -18.96 4.12 -6.90
C ASP A 668 -18.06 3.18 -7.74
N GLN A 669 -17.06 3.71 -8.45
CA GLN A 669 -16.38 2.99 -9.55
C GLN A 669 -14.84 2.97 -9.43
N GLY A 670 -14.25 3.83 -8.60
CA GLY A 670 -12.80 3.93 -8.37
C GLY A 670 -12.25 3.02 -7.27
N MET A 671 -13.05 2.05 -6.80
CA MET A 671 -12.73 1.28 -5.58
C MET A 671 -11.47 0.42 -5.70
N ASN A 672 -11.15 -0.11 -6.88
CA ASN A 672 -9.95 -0.95 -7.08
C ASN A 672 -8.66 -0.14 -6.91
N LEU A 673 -8.60 1.10 -7.41
CA LEU A 673 -7.44 1.96 -7.21
C LEU A 673 -7.34 2.41 -5.75
N ARG A 674 -8.47 2.74 -5.10
CA ARG A 674 -8.48 3.09 -3.67
C ARG A 674 -8.02 1.93 -2.78
N TYR A 675 -8.47 0.72 -3.10
CA TYR A 675 -8.04 -0.52 -2.44
C TYR A 675 -6.52 -0.68 -2.50
N CYS A 676 -5.92 -0.60 -3.69
CA CYS A 676 -4.47 -0.64 -3.83
C CYS A 676 -3.78 0.54 -3.11
N TYR A 677 -4.34 1.75 -3.19
CA TYR A 677 -3.78 2.94 -2.53
C TYR A 677 -3.65 2.77 -1.01
N TYR A 678 -4.65 2.15 -0.37
CA TYR A 678 -4.64 1.80 1.06
C TYR A 678 -3.71 0.63 1.37
N GLY A 679 -3.64 -0.37 0.48
CA GLY A 679 -2.86 -1.60 0.69
C GLY A 679 -1.35 -1.44 0.52
N ILE A 680 -0.90 -0.49 -0.30
CA ILE A 680 0.53 -0.27 -0.57
C ILE A 680 1.20 0.53 0.56
N ASN A 681 2.06 -0.17 1.32
CA ASN A 681 2.76 0.36 2.49
C ASN A 681 4.28 0.22 2.36
N LEU A 682 5.03 1.09 3.05
CA LEU A 682 6.49 1.06 3.14
C LEU A 682 6.94 0.42 4.46
N LEU A 683 7.49 -0.78 4.40
CA LEU A 683 8.28 -1.37 5.48
C LEU A 683 9.72 -0.91 5.32
N GLY A 684 10.12 0.12 6.05
CA GLY A 684 11.39 0.81 5.89
C GLY A 684 11.36 2.23 6.45
N ASP A 685 12.53 2.85 6.50
CA ASP A 685 12.67 4.23 6.94
C ASP A 685 12.26 5.21 5.82
N PRO A 686 11.22 6.04 6.00
CA PRO A 686 10.65 6.87 4.93
C PRO A 686 11.59 7.99 4.46
N GLU A 687 12.53 8.42 5.29
CA GLU A 687 13.52 9.42 4.89
C GLU A 687 14.64 8.81 4.05
N THR A 688 14.84 7.49 4.05
CA THR A 688 15.97 6.89 3.33
C THR A 688 15.91 7.19 1.83
N PRO A 689 16.95 7.80 1.24
CA PRO A 689 16.97 8.08 -0.19
C PRO A 689 17.32 6.83 -1.01
N PHE A 690 16.71 6.68 -2.18
CA PHE A 690 17.20 5.77 -3.20
C PHE A 690 18.54 6.32 -3.73
N LEU A 691 19.63 5.59 -3.50
CA LEU A 691 20.98 6.03 -3.84
C LEU A 691 21.23 5.87 -5.33
N MET A 692 21.33 6.98 -6.06
CA MET A 692 21.68 6.96 -7.48
C MET A 692 23.17 6.68 -7.64
N PRO A 693 23.57 5.68 -8.46
CA PRO A 693 24.98 5.43 -8.73
C PRO A 693 25.57 6.61 -9.53
N SER A 694 26.85 6.89 -9.35
CA SER A 694 27.54 7.92 -10.12
C SER A 694 27.54 7.54 -11.62
N ALA A 695 27.11 8.46 -12.50
CA ALA A 695 26.94 8.32 -13.96
C ALA A 695 28.22 7.96 -14.77
N THR A 696 29.30 7.53 -14.12
CA THR A 696 30.54 7.07 -14.72
C THR A 696 30.86 5.64 -14.26
N ILE A 697 30.02 4.68 -14.64
CA ILE A 697 30.52 3.33 -14.90
C ILE A 697 30.90 3.31 -16.39
N ALA A 698 32.03 3.96 -16.69
CA ALA A 698 32.59 3.96 -18.02
C ALA A 698 32.84 2.52 -18.47
N THR A 699 32.08 2.09 -19.48
CA THR A 699 32.44 1.10 -20.50
C THR A 699 33.80 0.43 -20.26
N THR A 700 33.83 -0.68 -19.52
CA THR A 700 34.74 -1.84 -19.67
C THR A 700 34.51 -2.78 -18.50
N GLU A 701 34.24 -4.04 -18.83
CA GLU A 701 33.86 -5.17 -17.95
C GLU A 701 32.39 -5.16 -17.52
N GLU A 702 31.61 -6.07 -18.13
CA GLU A 702 30.35 -6.57 -17.60
C GLU A 702 30.50 -6.85 -16.10
N MET A 703 29.45 -6.59 -15.31
CA MET A 703 29.37 -7.23 -14.00
C MET A 703 29.57 -8.73 -14.22
N PRO A 704 30.46 -9.41 -13.46
CA PRO A 704 30.77 -10.80 -13.74
C PRO A 704 29.46 -11.58 -13.84
N GLU A 705 29.19 -12.13 -15.02
CA GLU A 705 28.06 -13.04 -15.21
C GLU A 705 28.17 -14.11 -14.13
N ALA A 706 27.07 -14.36 -13.42
CA ALA A 706 26.91 -15.62 -12.75
C ALA A 706 27.00 -16.68 -13.86
N ALA A 707 28.15 -17.36 -13.94
CA ALA A 707 28.46 -18.30 -15.01
C ALA A 707 27.22 -19.14 -15.37
N GLY A 708 26.79 -19.00 -16.63
CA GLY A 708 25.71 -19.75 -17.20
C GLY A 708 25.97 -21.26 -17.08
N ALA A 709 24.88 -22.00 -17.00
CA ALA A 709 24.87 -23.46 -17.03
C ALA A 709 25.67 -23.97 -18.24
N GLU A 710 26.79 -24.64 -17.96
CA GLU A 710 27.36 -25.73 -18.77
C GLU A 710 28.59 -26.27 -18.04
N ALA A 711 28.47 -27.43 -17.41
CA ALA A 711 29.63 -28.28 -17.11
C ALA A 711 29.36 -29.65 -17.74
N PRO A 712 30.14 -30.07 -18.75
CA PRO A 712 29.99 -31.40 -19.32
C PRO A 712 30.48 -32.44 -18.31
N VAL A 713 29.64 -33.44 -18.05
CA VAL A 713 30.03 -34.66 -17.34
C VAL A 713 31.08 -35.38 -18.18
N THR A 714 32.33 -35.39 -17.72
CA THR A 714 33.34 -36.34 -18.20
C THR A 714 33.48 -37.47 -17.19
N GLU A 715 33.04 -38.66 -17.62
CA GLU A 715 33.33 -39.93 -16.96
C GLU A 715 34.85 -40.12 -16.85
N GLU A 716 35.37 -40.33 -15.64
CA GLU A 716 36.63 -41.06 -15.49
C GLU A 716 36.65 -41.99 -14.26
N LYS A 717 36.48 -43.27 -14.56
CA LYS A 717 37.02 -44.49 -13.95
C LYS A 717 37.27 -44.55 -12.44
N VAL A 718 36.44 -45.41 -11.84
CA VAL A 718 36.68 -46.28 -10.68
C VAL A 718 38.13 -46.79 -10.58
N THR A 719 38.76 -46.58 -9.43
CA THR A 719 39.73 -47.52 -8.85
C THR A 719 39.49 -47.69 -7.34
N GLU A 720 39.64 -48.93 -6.90
CA GLU A 720 39.24 -49.54 -5.64
C GLU A 720 40.19 -49.30 -4.43
N VAL A 721 39.58 -49.17 -3.23
CA VAL A 721 39.89 -49.87 -1.93
C VAL A 721 41.14 -49.38 -1.12
N PRO A 722 41.22 -49.48 0.26
CA PRO A 722 40.41 -50.27 1.21
C PRO A 722 39.88 -49.64 2.52
N LYS A 723 38.90 -50.36 3.08
CA LYS A 723 38.51 -50.45 4.51
C LYS A 723 39.68 -50.82 5.44
N ALA A 724 39.72 -50.22 6.63
CA ALA A 724 40.15 -50.88 7.87
C ALA A 724 39.45 -50.25 9.09
N ALA A 725 39.06 -51.11 10.03
CA ALA A 725 38.20 -50.83 11.17
C ALA A 725 38.96 -50.86 12.51
N ALA A 726 38.31 -50.27 13.53
CA ALA A 726 38.37 -50.55 14.97
C ALA A 726 39.62 -50.13 15.79
N GLU A 727 39.44 -49.28 16.82
CA GLU A 727 39.24 -49.69 18.22
C GLU A 727 39.03 -48.47 19.15
N ALA A 728 38.38 -48.71 20.29
CA ALA A 728 37.76 -47.75 21.20
C ALA A 728 38.60 -47.42 22.45
N GLU A 729 38.34 -46.29 23.14
CA GLU A 729 37.90 -46.23 24.56
C GLU A 729 37.79 -44.80 25.16
N LYS A 730 36.62 -44.56 25.80
CA LYS A 730 36.30 -43.91 27.10
C LYS A 730 36.25 -42.36 27.33
N VAL A 731 34.99 -41.87 27.42
CA VAL A 731 34.27 -41.18 28.56
C VAL A 731 34.89 -39.86 29.10
N THR A 732 34.22 -38.69 29.14
CA THR A 732 33.10 -38.31 30.05
C THR A 732 32.40 -36.98 29.62
N GLN A 733 31.06 -36.94 29.84
CA GLN A 733 29.99 -35.90 29.87
C GLN A 733 30.37 -34.39 29.85
N ILE A 734 29.57 -33.48 29.24
CA ILE A 734 28.23 -32.98 29.66
C ILE A 734 27.40 -32.39 28.47
N SER A 735 26.08 -32.59 28.50
CA SER A 735 24.97 -32.20 27.58
C SER A 735 24.33 -30.82 27.92
N PRO A 736 23.30 -30.25 27.20
CA PRO A 736 22.33 -30.89 26.30
C PRO A 736 22.17 -30.26 24.89
N SER A 737 21.69 -31.09 23.97
CA SER A 737 21.38 -30.78 22.57
C SER A 737 19.88 -30.80 22.28
N LEU A 738 19.50 -29.98 21.30
CA LEU A 738 18.31 -30.08 20.45
C LEU A 738 18.10 -31.48 19.85
N GLY A 739 16.87 -31.73 19.38
CA GLY A 739 16.60 -32.66 18.28
C GLY A 739 15.12 -33.05 18.16
N MET A 740 14.36 -32.34 17.31
CA MET A 740 13.15 -32.89 16.68
C MET A 740 13.56 -33.77 15.48
N PRO A 741 12.93 -34.94 15.25
CA PRO A 741 13.18 -35.75 14.07
C PRO A 741 12.20 -35.46 12.92
N ASN A 742 12.77 -35.37 11.71
CA ASN A 742 12.07 -35.47 10.41
C ASN A 742 11.39 -36.84 10.26
N LEU A 743 10.15 -36.84 9.79
CA LEU A 743 9.49 -38.00 9.17
C LEU A 743 8.55 -37.54 8.05
N PHE A 744 9.00 -37.69 6.80
CA PHE A 744 8.14 -38.01 5.67
C PHE A 744 8.74 -39.24 5.00
N GLU A 745 8.01 -40.35 5.03
CA GLU A 745 7.84 -41.23 3.87
C GLU A 745 6.76 -42.28 4.16
N ASP A 746 6.02 -42.57 3.09
CA ASP A 746 5.09 -43.67 2.82
C ASP A 746 3.66 -43.61 3.38
N GLY A 747 2.75 -43.42 2.42
CA GLY A 747 1.31 -43.27 2.62
C GLY A 747 0.57 -44.56 2.90
N ILE A 748 -0.54 -44.41 3.64
CA ILE A 748 -1.65 -45.36 3.72
C ILE A 748 -2.93 -44.53 3.93
N SER A 749 -3.90 -44.69 3.04
CA SER A 749 -5.26 -44.14 3.18
C SER A 749 -5.99 -44.81 4.35
N PHE A 750 -6.67 -44.04 5.20
CA PHE A 750 -7.68 -44.60 6.11
C PHE A 750 -9.00 -43.84 6.02
N ASP A 751 -10.03 -44.65 5.78
CA ASP A 751 -11.45 -44.35 5.62
C ASP A 751 -12.06 -43.97 6.96
N ALA A 752 -12.72 -42.81 7.02
CA ALA A 752 -13.37 -42.29 8.21
C ALA A 752 -14.85 -42.69 8.20
N ASN A 753 -15.21 -43.72 8.96
CA ASN A 753 -16.56 -43.87 9.53
C ASN A 753 -16.61 -45.01 10.55
N ALA A 754 -16.53 -44.63 11.83
CA ALA A 754 -17.15 -45.24 12.99
C ALA A 754 -16.30 -44.87 14.21
N PHE A 755 -16.86 -44.18 15.19
CA PHE A 755 -16.88 -44.68 16.57
C PHE A 755 -17.73 -43.73 17.44
N GLU A 756 -18.71 -44.34 18.09
CA GLU A 756 -19.66 -43.75 19.03
C GLU A 756 -18.96 -43.17 20.28
N PHE A 757 -19.50 -42.07 20.80
CA PHE A 757 -19.11 -41.49 22.08
C PHE A 757 -19.55 -42.40 23.24
N GLY A 758 -18.57 -42.91 24.00
CA GLY A 758 -18.78 -43.50 25.31
C GLY A 758 -18.52 -42.46 26.41
N GLU A 759 -19.48 -42.36 27.34
CA GLU A 759 -19.44 -41.51 28.54
C GLU A 759 -18.23 -41.84 29.45
N MET A 760 -17.63 -40.81 30.05
CA MET A 760 -16.75 -40.94 31.22
C MET A 760 -17.20 -39.96 32.31
N GLU A 761 -17.70 -40.53 33.41
CA GLU A 761 -17.92 -39.86 34.70
C GLU A 761 -16.59 -39.44 35.33
N PHE A 762 -16.56 -38.24 35.92
CA PHE A 762 -15.53 -37.84 36.87
C PHE A 762 -16.15 -37.55 38.24
N ASP A 763 -15.70 -38.32 39.23
CA ASP A 763 -16.04 -38.22 40.65
C ASP A 763 -15.17 -37.13 41.31
N PHE A 764 -15.80 -36.16 41.99
CA PHE A 764 -15.10 -35.11 42.74
C PHE A 764 -15.40 -35.24 44.23
N GLY A 765 -14.33 -35.51 44.99
CA GLY A 765 -14.32 -35.58 46.45
C GLY A 765 -14.55 -34.23 47.14
N GLU A 766 -15.11 -34.35 48.34
CA GLU A 766 -15.72 -33.33 49.20
C GLU A 766 -14.84 -32.13 49.61
N GLY A 767 -15.50 -30.96 49.73
CA GLY A 767 -15.47 -30.19 50.98
C GLY A 767 -14.88 -28.77 50.93
N MET A 768 -15.73 -27.76 50.80
CA MET A 768 -15.99 -26.74 51.84
C MET A 768 -16.96 -25.65 51.36
N ASP A 769 -18.02 -25.49 52.14
CA ASP A 769 -19.05 -24.43 52.11
C ASP A 769 -18.47 -23.02 52.05
N LEU A 770 -19.03 -22.15 51.19
CA LEU A 770 -19.41 -20.79 51.55
C LEU A 770 -20.61 -20.31 50.71
N SER A 771 -21.67 -19.96 51.45
CA SER A 771 -23.02 -19.49 51.10
C SER A 771 -23.18 -18.48 49.94
N PHE A 772 -24.14 -18.76 49.04
CA PHE A 772 -24.83 -17.77 48.20
C PHE A 772 -26.11 -17.26 48.90
N GLY A 773 -26.39 -15.97 48.72
CA GLY A 773 -27.66 -15.34 49.13
C GLY A 773 -28.16 -14.35 48.08
N GLY A 774 -29.35 -14.66 47.52
CA GLY A 774 -30.27 -13.78 46.78
C GLY A 774 -29.88 -13.50 45.32
N GLY A 775 -30.70 -13.69 44.29
CA GLY A 775 -32.16 -13.79 44.19
C GLY A 775 -32.64 -12.82 43.10
N MET A 776 -33.66 -13.23 42.33
CA MET A 776 -34.35 -12.57 41.19
C MET A 776 -33.85 -13.06 39.81
N ASP A 777 -34.44 -14.11 39.23
CA ASP A 777 -35.80 -14.28 38.64
C ASP A 777 -35.90 -13.67 37.23
N PHE A 778 -35.78 -14.55 36.24
CA PHE A 778 -36.03 -14.30 34.82
C PHE A 778 -37.50 -14.64 34.52
N GLY A 779 -38.20 -13.70 33.90
CA GLY A 779 -39.55 -13.90 33.36
C GLY A 779 -39.58 -13.57 31.87
N ASP A 780 -39.90 -14.58 31.09
CA ASP A 780 -40.03 -14.64 29.62
C ASP A 780 -40.87 -13.50 28.98
N SER A 781 -40.51 -13.10 27.76
CA SER A 781 -41.17 -13.56 26.51
C SER A 781 -41.13 -12.54 25.35
N MET A 782 -40.58 -13.01 24.22
CA MET A 782 -41.07 -12.89 22.83
C MET A 782 -41.28 -11.51 22.18
N ASN A 783 -40.54 -11.21 21.10
CA ASN A 783 -40.93 -11.50 19.70
C ASN A 783 -40.05 -10.76 18.68
N PHE A 784 -39.77 -11.47 17.58
CA PHE A 784 -39.05 -11.13 16.34
C PHE A 784 -37.53 -11.10 16.37
#